data_AF-A0A1Y2K1M5-F1
#
_entry.id   AF-A0A1Y2K1M5-F1
#
_cell.length_a   1.000
_cell.length_b   1.000
_cell.length_c   1.000
_cell.angle_alpha   90.00
_cell.angle_beta   90.00
_cell.angle_gamma   90.00
#
_symmetry.space_group_name_H-M   'P 1'
#
loop_
_entity.id
_entity.type
_entity.pdbx_description
1 polymer ?
#
loop_
_entity_poly.entity_id
_entity_poly.type
_entity_poly.pdbx_seq_one_letter_code
_entity_poly.pdbx_strand_id
1 'polypeptide(L)'
;MAQRGMFNRMQARYALPDGVRLIDLEILLELAADILPARAWSPIGHHIYPLPIPAITFDAGLDFLLMDAPARNMALLPNGLGYLNNALQRSGVRYQIFDLDIVLYHRFHIQRLFDHGGVTHLADGRALPQDPWQVEHHELWAEPEMADLFADLIEQTAQRIIAARPKALGFSIHQSNVLFTRRLFERVKQGLPELMVVVGGYHCYQADIGLRAFEGADYVCIGEADLTIAPLVQALARGERPRNLPGVMSRFDDPQIPFVAGQRPEDLDALGIPTYDWCDMALYQNYNGYRLTPVIASRGCRWSRCSFCAERFAWRIRSAENFVDEIEQLFAQGCTLFMFNESDLNGLPDRLLEICHAIIDRGLQVKFTGQLRIHKNSDRAFFDTLRQAGFVSLRFGVDAFSANTLKLQKKGYAIKHIRQNLQDCHAAGIFTEINWVVGVPGETETDIDEGLRLIEELKPYIGRMGNINPLILANGGVYWEEPEQHGIRFDSDVAQLKQQYYRAIPAHLWRSVNPDIDAGVRQARYERIVRRLYAAGFQLGGMAELIYRNVQTGKDRNRSASASTSAEDAPTAVAPDAPSAMTPDAPTASPTHLVAFDGAWFALPSAPPSALVHAVGAQAQPEVECVYAAHNIVRFDGWRYAAPFGLAVDWMRDDLANLPGMLRARDAKSLIARIAQQAAARRQQEAQAQAETQARALAQAQAEAQAQAQAQAQAQARAQAEALAQAEAQAQAEAQAQAEAQAQAEAQAQAEAQAQAEAQAQAEALARAQARAQAKARAQAAAQAQTEAAAREWATPRFLRSVDGYNLVAYRGACIALPQAAGAIDLTQWDDLNRLPEGFLRAETPEQAAAQVAALAPPHSLSPRLLGALNAYNLVALGARFLGVPQSLGPVDLNQADLDAIPGLLQGESEQAVKQAILALDAASAS
;
A
#
# COMPACT_ATOMS: atom_id res chain seq x y z
N MET A 1 26.04 -21.81 37.29
CA MET A 1 25.14 -20.66 37.53
C MET A 1 25.11 -19.75 36.30
N ALA A 2 24.67 -20.26 35.15
CA ALA A 2 24.86 -19.62 33.82
C ALA A 2 23.54 -19.33 33.09
N GLN A 3 22.45 -19.06 33.82
CA GLN A 3 21.16 -18.66 33.25
C GLN A 3 20.51 -17.66 34.20
N ARG A 4 20.58 -16.36 33.90
CA ARG A 4 19.69 -15.31 34.43
C ARG A 4 19.92 -14.00 33.67
N GLY A 5 19.00 -13.68 32.76
CA GLY A 5 18.68 -12.32 32.33
C GLY A 5 19.40 -11.81 31.07
N MET A 6 19.05 -12.33 29.89
CA MET A 6 19.55 -11.91 28.57
C MET A 6 19.20 -10.46 28.17
N PHE A 7 18.55 -9.67 29.03
CA PHE A 7 17.94 -8.37 28.67
C PHE A 7 18.25 -7.22 29.65
N ASN A 8 19.14 -7.40 30.64
CA ASN A 8 19.09 -6.58 31.85
C ASN A 8 19.94 -5.30 31.88
N ARG A 9 21.00 -5.15 31.05
CA ARG A 9 21.97 -4.05 31.25
C ARG A 9 21.44 -2.65 30.92
N MET A 10 20.78 -2.48 29.78
CA MET A 10 20.23 -1.18 29.36
C MET A 10 18.88 -0.87 30.01
N GLN A 11 18.04 -1.88 30.26
CA GLN A 11 16.81 -1.70 31.04
C GLN A 11 17.12 -1.32 32.50
N ALA A 12 18.20 -1.85 33.09
CA ALA A 12 18.67 -1.40 34.39
C ALA A 12 19.12 0.07 34.39
N ARG A 13 19.67 0.59 33.27
CA ARG A 13 20.06 2.01 33.13
C ARG A 13 18.85 2.95 33.14
N TYR A 14 17.74 2.58 32.51
CA TYR A 14 16.51 3.37 32.51
C TYR A 14 15.70 3.25 33.82
N ALA A 15 15.97 2.22 34.62
CA ALA A 15 15.36 2.04 35.95
C ALA A 15 16.17 2.71 37.08
N LEU A 16 17.27 3.41 36.75
CA LEU A 16 18.03 4.17 37.74
C LEU A 16 17.22 5.42 38.15
N PRO A 17 17.06 5.68 39.46
CA PRO A 17 16.46 6.93 39.93
C PRO A 17 17.20 8.16 39.40
N ASP A 18 16.48 9.28 39.23
CA ASP A 18 17.09 10.57 38.90
C ASP A 18 18.22 10.89 39.89
N GLY A 19 19.43 11.11 39.37
CA GLY A 19 20.64 11.43 40.15
C GLY A 19 21.69 10.31 40.29
N VAL A 20 21.42 9.08 39.81
CA VAL A 20 22.47 8.05 39.77
C VAL A 20 23.39 8.27 38.56
N ARG A 21 24.60 8.77 38.81
CA ARG A 21 25.67 8.82 37.80
C ARG A 21 26.22 7.41 37.56
N LEU A 22 26.22 6.98 36.29
CA LEU A 22 27.02 5.85 35.85
C LEU A 22 28.50 6.14 36.13
N ILE A 23 29.15 5.14 36.73
CA ILE A 23 30.44 5.13 37.40
C ILE A 23 31.51 5.99 36.70
N ASP A 24 32.17 6.79 37.54
CA ASP A 24 33.34 7.61 37.29
C ASP A 24 34.41 6.89 36.43
N LEU A 25 34.97 7.59 35.44
CA LEU A 25 36.11 7.12 34.65
C LEU A 25 37.31 6.76 35.55
N GLU A 26 37.34 7.30 36.78
CA GLU A 26 38.33 6.99 37.80
C GLU A 26 38.34 5.51 38.23
N ILE A 27 37.24 4.74 38.10
CA ILE A 27 37.26 3.31 38.45
C ILE A 27 38.17 2.49 37.52
N LEU A 28 38.41 2.97 36.29
CA LEU A 28 39.37 2.37 35.36
C LEU A 28 40.82 2.60 35.79
N LEU A 29 41.07 3.52 36.72
CA LEU A 29 42.39 3.74 37.32
C LEU A 29 42.66 2.77 38.49
N GLU A 30 41.60 2.19 39.08
CA GLU A 30 41.69 1.25 40.20
C GLU A 30 41.57 -0.22 39.78
N LEU A 31 40.96 -0.50 38.63
CA LEU A 31 40.87 -1.84 38.06
C LEU A 31 42.17 -2.20 37.34
N ALA A 32 42.76 -3.34 37.71
CA ALA A 32 43.91 -3.85 36.98
C ALA A 32 43.52 -4.17 35.52
N ALA A 33 44.37 -3.79 34.57
CA ALA A 33 44.06 -3.81 33.13
C ALA A 33 43.75 -5.22 32.59
N ASP A 34 44.21 -6.26 33.28
CA ASP A 34 43.95 -7.68 33.02
C ASP A 34 42.54 -8.14 33.43
N ILE A 35 41.83 -7.37 34.26
CA ILE A 35 40.44 -7.63 34.67
C ILE A 35 39.46 -7.03 33.67
N LEU A 36 39.89 -6.01 32.91
CA LEU A 36 39.07 -5.37 31.88
C LEU A 36 39.10 -6.23 30.62
N PRO A 37 37.96 -6.82 30.21
CA PRO A 37 37.94 -7.68 29.03
C PRO A 37 38.34 -6.85 27.80
N ALA A 38 39.08 -7.44 26.86
CA ALA A 38 39.58 -6.73 25.67
C ALA A 38 38.50 -5.91 24.93
N ARG A 39 37.24 -6.38 24.96
CA ARG A 39 36.08 -5.67 24.38
C ARG A 39 35.78 -4.29 25.00
N ALA A 40 36.21 -4.02 26.23
CA ALA A 40 36.00 -2.71 26.89
C ALA A 40 36.84 -1.60 26.23
N TRP A 41 37.86 -1.97 25.46
CA TRP A 41 38.76 -1.07 24.75
C TRP A 41 38.45 -0.97 23.25
N SER A 42 37.48 -1.74 22.76
CA SER A 42 37.08 -1.71 21.35
C SER A 42 36.26 -0.46 21.06
N PRO A 43 36.67 0.41 20.11
CA PRO A 43 35.84 1.51 19.66
C PRO A 43 34.52 0.97 19.11
N ILE A 44 33.40 1.37 19.71
CA ILE A 44 32.09 1.09 19.15
C ILE A 44 31.88 2.11 18.04
N GLY A 45 31.60 1.64 16.81
CA GLY A 45 31.29 2.53 15.68
C GLY A 45 30.08 3.43 15.97
N HIS A 46 29.86 4.45 15.13
CA HIS A 46 28.72 5.36 15.26
C HIS A 46 27.39 4.60 15.41
N HIS A 47 26.62 4.92 16.45
CA HIS A 47 25.34 4.30 16.75
C HIS A 47 24.35 5.26 17.40
N ILE A 48 23.06 4.95 17.27
CA ILE A 48 21.94 5.75 17.84
C ILE A 48 21.65 5.49 19.32
N TYR A 49 22.25 4.47 19.93
CA TYR A 49 21.94 4.10 21.31
C TYR A 49 22.61 5.05 22.33
N PRO A 50 21.94 5.38 23.45
CA PRO A 50 20.70 4.76 23.95
C PRO A 50 19.42 5.30 23.29
N LEU A 51 18.47 4.39 23.03
CA LEU A 51 17.10 4.71 22.59
C LEU A 51 16.07 4.09 23.54
N PRO A 52 14.92 4.74 23.78
CA PRO A 52 13.85 4.22 24.62
C PRO A 52 13.09 3.13 23.88
N ILE A 53 13.57 1.88 23.95
CA ILE A 53 12.92 0.75 23.29
C ILE A 53 11.67 0.34 24.07
N PRO A 54 10.48 0.27 23.44
CA PRO A 54 9.25 -0.05 24.14
C PRO A 54 9.30 -1.43 24.78
N ALA A 55 8.67 -1.57 25.94
CA ALA A 55 8.40 -2.87 26.53
C ALA A 55 7.28 -3.55 25.73
N ILE A 56 7.39 -4.87 25.51
CA ILE A 56 6.27 -5.63 24.95
C ILE A 56 5.16 -5.61 26.01
N THR A 57 4.07 -4.90 25.76
CA THR A 57 2.96 -4.77 26.70
C THR A 57 1.68 -4.68 25.91
N PHE A 58 0.65 -5.35 26.38
CA PHE A 58 -0.64 -5.41 25.73
C PHE A 58 -1.73 -5.14 26.75
N ASP A 59 -2.69 -4.31 26.35
CA ASP A 59 -3.83 -4.00 27.18
C ASP A 59 -4.74 -5.22 27.36
N ALA A 60 -5.42 -5.29 28.51
CA ALA A 60 -6.48 -6.27 28.71
C ALA A 60 -7.75 -5.86 27.95
N GLY A 61 -8.53 -6.86 27.51
CA GLY A 61 -9.85 -6.64 26.91
C GLY A 61 -9.83 -6.08 25.50
N LEU A 62 -8.72 -6.21 24.77
CA LEU A 62 -8.61 -5.84 23.36
C LEU A 62 -9.59 -6.66 22.51
N ASP A 63 -10.35 -5.99 21.66
CA ASP A 63 -11.09 -6.64 20.58
C ASP A 63 -10.12 -7.13 19.50
N PHE A 64 -9.05 -6.37 19.23
CA PHE A 64 -8.08 -6.70 18.21
C PHE A 64 -6.66 -6.28 18.57
N LEU A 65 -5.71 -7.21 18.45
CA LEU A 65 -4.28 -6.91 18.52
C LEU A 65 -3.69 -7.12 17.14
N LEU A 66 -3.20 -6.08 16.48
CA LEU A 66 -2.55 -6.16 15.17
C LEU A 66 -1.03 -6.07 15.33
N MET A 67 -0.30 -7.02 14.76
CA MET A 67 1.15 -7.11 14.89
C MET A 67 1.88 -7.08 13.55
N ASP A 68 3.00 -6.35 13.52
CA ASP A 68 4.06 -6.53 12.53
C ASP A 68 5.16 -7.39 13.15
N ALA A 69 5.68 -8.36 12.40
CA ALA A 69 6.70 -9.29 12.85
C ALA A 69 7.96 -9.18 11.99
N PRO A 70 9.15 -9.47 12.55
CA PRO A 70 10.42 -9.38 11.84
C PRO A 70 10.53 -10.40 10.71
N ALA A 71 11.27 -10.12 9.63
CA ALA A 71 12.09 -8.92 9.43
C ALA A 71 11.67 -8.06 8.25
N ARG A 72 11.41 -6.79 8.54
CA ARG A 72 11.31 -5.68 7.59
C ARG A 72 12.54 -4.80 7.79
N ASN A 73 13.16 -4.36 6.70
CA ASN A 73 14.27 -3.40 6.79
C ASN A 73 13.89 -2.23 7.72
N MET A 74 14.58 -2.10 8.86
CA MET A 74 14.12 -1.24 9.95
C MET A 74 14.08 0.24 9.55
N ALA A 75 14.93 0.63 8.60
CA ALA A 75 14.91 1.98 8.07
C ALA A 75 13.60 2.31 7.31
N LEU A 76 12.82 1.30 6.87
CA LEU A 76 11.56 1.42 6.13
C LEU A 76 10.35 1.20 7.04
N LEU A 77 9.66 2.25 7.49
CA LEU A 77 8.45 2.11 8.31
C LEU A 77 7.30 1.35 7.60
N PRO A 78 6.38 0.71 8.35
CA PRO A 78 5.31 -0.12 7.77
C PRO A 78 4.11 0.73 7.33
N ASN A 79 4.20 1.37 6.16
CA ASN A 79 3.15 2.28 5.64
C ASN A 79 1.74 1.70 5.62
N GLY A 80 1.58 0.43 5.26
CA GLY A 80 0.27 -0.22 5.23
C GLY A 80 -0.42 -0.16 6.60
N LEU A 81 0.33 -0.33 7.70
CA LEU A 81 -0.24 -0.28 9.05
C LEU A 81 -0.69 1.12 9.44
N GLY A 82 -0.05 2.17 8.94
CA GLY A 82 -0.51 3.55 9.17
C GLY A 82 -1.91 3.81 8.59
N TYR A 83 -2.21 3.26 7.40
CA TYR A 83 -3.55 3.33 6.82
C TYR A 83 -4.56 2.43 7.56
N LEU A 84 -4.13 1.23 7.98
CA LEU A 84 -5.00 0.36 8.79
C LEU A 84 -5.29 0.95 10.17
N ASN A 85 -4.36 1.72 10.75
CA ASN A 85 -4.60 2.44 11.99
C ASN A 85 -5.79 3.39 11.84
N ASN A 86 -5.80 4.21 10.80
CA ASN A 86 -6.92 5.11 10.50
C ASN A 86 -8.24 4.35 10.34
N ALA A 87 -8.23 3.20 9.64
CA ALA A 87 -9.42 2.36 9.49
C ALA A 87 -9.92 1.78 10.81
N LEU A 88 -9.00 1.34 11.68
CA LEU A 88 -9.32 0.79 13.00
C LEU A 88 -9.81 1.87 13.98
N GLN A 89 -9.23 3.08 13.96
CA GLN A 89 -9.72 4.22 14.74
C GLN A 89 -11.19 4.52 14.43
N ARG A 90 -11.55 4.55 13.13
CA ARG A 90 -12.93 4.79 12.67
C ARG A 90 -13.89 3.64 13.01
N SER A 91 -13.38 2.45 13.29
CA SER A 91 -14.21 1.27 13.57
C SER A 91 -14.82 1.27 14.98
N GLY A 92 -14.27 2.05 15.92
CA GLY A 92 -14.72 2.10 17.31
C GLY A 92 -14.41 0.87 18.15
N VAL A 93 -13.69 -0.13 17.62
CA VAL A 93 -13.25 -1.31 18.38
C VAL A 93 -12.08 -0.96 19.29
N ARG A 94 -11.93 -1.67 20.41
CA ARG A 94 -10.73 -1.51 21.25
C ARG A 94 -9.59 -2.30 20.62
N TYR A 95 -8.63 -1.60 20.03
CA TYR A 95 -7.49 -2.25 19.37
C TYR A 95 -6.14 -1.73 19.86
N GLN A 96 -5.10 -2.48 19.54
CA GLN A 96 -3.71 -2.07 19.71
C GLN A 96 -2.89 -2.53 18.50
N ILE A 97 -2.03 -1.66 17.98
CA ILE A 97 -1.00 -2.04 17.01
C ILE A 97 0.32 -2.21 17.77
N PHE A 98 1.04 -3.28 17.48
CA PHE A 98 2.36 -3.51 18.07
C PHE A 98 3.36 -3.98 17.02
N ASP A 99 4.34 -3.14 16.74
CA ASP A 99 5.45 -3.45 15.84
C ASP A 99 6.56 -4.18 16.62
N LEU A 100 6.54 -5.52 16.57
CA LEU A 100 7.52 -6.34 17.27
C LEU A 100 8.90 -6.23 16.62
N ASP A 101 8.97 -5.84 15.35
CA ASP A 101 10.21 -5.72 14.61
C ASP A 101 11.13 -4.66 15.23
N ILE A 102 10.57 -3.52 15.66
CA ILE A 102 11.30 -2.46 16.39
C ILE A 102 12.02 -3.02 17.62
N VAL A 103 11.29 -3.76 18.44
CA VAL A 103 11.84 -4.30 19.70
C VAL A 103 12.95 -5.30 19.41
N LEU A 104 12.73 -6.19 18.44
CA LEU A 104 13.64 -7.26 18.11
C LEU A 104 14.92 -6.70 17.47
N TYR A 105 14.79 -5.79 16.50
CA TYR A 105 15.90 -5.10 15.85
C TYR A 105 16.79 -4.36 16.85
N HIS A 106 16.21 -3.47 17.66
CA HIS A 106 17.06 -2.65 18.52
C HIS A 106 17.67 -3.44 19.67
N ARG A 107 16.96 -4.43 20.23
CA ARG A 107 17.56 -5.32 21.24
C ARG A 107 18.71 -6.13 20.64
N PHE A 108 18.55 -6.65 19.42
CA PHE A 108 19.62 -7.36 18.72
C PHE A 108 20.85 -6.47 18.54
N HIS A 109 20.70 -5.25 18.01
CA HIS A 109 21.85 -4.36 17.77
C HIS A 109 22.48 -3.85 19.07
N ILE A 110 21.72 -3.61 20.13
CA ILE A 110 22.26 -3.32 21.47
C ILE A 110 23.12 -4.49 21.94
N GLN A 111 22.59 -5.72 21.93
CA GLN A 111 23.34 -6.89 22.39
C GLN A 111 24.58 -7.15 21.51
N ARG A 112 24.43 -7.07 20.19
CA ARG A 112 25.53 -7.24 19.24
C ARG A 112 26.67 -6.25 19.51
N LEU A 113 26.35 -4.96 19.65
CA LEU A 113 27.34 -3.90 19.83
C LEU A 113 27.99 -3.93 21.23
N PHE A 114 27.19 -4.07 22.29
CA PHE A 114 27.67 -3.89 23.66
C PHE A 114 28.06 -5.20 24.35
N ASP A 115 27.50 -6.34 23.94
CA ASP A 115 27.76 -7.63 24.59
C ASP A 115 28.58 -8.59 23.71
N HIS A 116 28.35 -8.62 22.40
CA HIS A 116 29.00 -9.58 21.49
C HIS A 116 30.22 -9.04 20.72
N GLY A 117 30.63 -7.78 20.95
CA GLY A 117 31.81 -7.21 20.28
C GLY A 117 31.61 -6.96 18.78
N GLY A 118 30.36 -6.78 18.35
CA GLY A 118 30.00 -6.37 16.98
C GLY A 118 29.53 -7.49 16.06
N VAL A 119 29.68 -8.76 16.43
CA VAL A 119 29.28 -9.93 15.62
C VAL A 119 28.47 -10.91 16.46
N THR A 120 27.31 -11.33 15.95
CA THR A 120 26.49 -12.38 16.55
C THR A 120 26.60 -13.65 15.70
N HIS A 121 26.49 -14.82 16.32
CA HIS A 121 26.56 -16.12 15.64
C HIS A 121 25.25 -16.89 15.84
N LEU A 122 24.88 -17.68 14.83
CA LEU A 122 23.83 -18.69 14.92
C LEU A 122 24.29 -19.88 15.79
N ALA A 123 23.34 -20.73 16.17
CA ALA A 123 23.61 -21.91 17.00
C ALA A 123 24.61 -22.90 16.35
N ASP A 124 24.66 -22.93 15.01
CA ASP A 124 25.60 -23.74 14.22
C ASP A 124 27.00 -23.10 14.06
N GLY A 125 27.23 -21.92 14.67
CA GLY A 125 28.48 -21.19 14.62
C GLY A 125 28.65 -20.25 13.42
N ARG A 126 27.68 -20.17 12.49
CA ARG A 126 27.75 -19.21 11.37
C ARG A 126 27.65 -17.78 11.91
N ALA A 127 28.57 -16.91 11.47
CA ALA A 127 28.51 -15.49 11.78
C ALA A 127 27.39 -14.80 11.00
N LEU A 128 26.58 -14.02 11.69
CA LEU A 128 25.54 -13.20 11.07
C LEU A 128 26.13 -11.92 10.45
N PRO A 129 25.51 -11.40 9.38
CA PRO A 129 25.83 -10.06 8.88
C PRO A 129 25.63 -9.01 9.97
N GLN A 130 26.29 -7.86 9.84
CA GLN A 130 26.19 -6.79 10.84
C GLN A 130 24.75 -6.30 11.04
N ASP A 131 23.96 -6.30 9.97
CA ASP A 131 22.54 -5.96 9.97
C ASP A 131 21.74 -7.02 9.18
N PRO A 132 21.22 -8.06 9.84
CA PRO A 132 20.42 -9.11 9.20
C PRO A 132 19.09 -8.64 8.60
N TRP A 133 18.64 -7.40 8.84
CA TRP A 133 17.38 -6.87 8.32
C TRP A 133 17.50 -6.23 6.94
N GLN A 134 18.71 -6.14 6.40
CA GLN A 134 18.89 -5.63 5.05
C GLN A 134 18.28 -6.56 4.00
N VAL A 135 17.85 -5.98 2.88
CA VAL A 135 17.08 -6.68 1.84
C VAL A 135 17.89 -7.83 1.22
N GLU A 136 19.21 -7.68 1.13
CA GLU A 136 20.16 -8.72 0.69
C GLU A 136 20.25 -9.93 1.61
N HIS A 137 19.69 -9.85 2.82
CA HIS A 137 19.71 -10.92 3.81
C HIS A 137 18.33 -11.52 4.09
N HIS A 138 17.31 -11.18 3.29
CA HIS A 138 15.94 -11.64 3.50
C HIS A 138 15.79 -13.17 3.54
N GLU A 139 16.65 -13.93 2.84
CA GLU A 139 16.64 -15.40 2.82
C GLU A 139 17.00 -15.99 4.20
N LEU A 140 17.83 -15.31 5.00
CA LEU A 140 18.19 -15.77 6.35
C LEU A 140 16.95 -15.97 7.22
N TRP A 141 15.93 -15.12 7.06
CA TRP A 141 14.71 -15.17 7.87
C TRP A 141 13.76 -16.31 7.51
N ALA A 142 14.06 -17.06 6.45
CA ALA A 142 13.41 -18.33 6.15
C ALA A 142 14.12 -19.53 6.82
N GLU A 143 15.27 -19.33 7.46
CA GLU A 143 16.01 -20.38 8.16
C GLU A 143 15.50 -20.57 9.60
N PRO A 144 15.23 -21.80 10.05
CA PRO A 144 14.80 -22.08 11.43
C PRO A 144 15.74 -21.52 12.50
N GLU A 145 17.05 -21.56 12.25
CA GLU A 145 18.10 -21.09 13.16
C GLU A 145 17.96 -19.60 13.48
N MET A 146 17.45 -18.80 12.53
CA MET A 146 17.15 -17.39 12.76
C MET A 146 15.98 -17.20 13.73
N ALA A 147 14.94 -18.03 13.65
CA ALA A 147 13.84 -17.99 14.61
C ALA A 147 14.29 -18.47 16.00
N ASP A 148 15.15 -19.50 16.05
CA ASP A 148 15.67 -20.06 17.30
C ASP A 148 16.53 -19.06 18.08
N LEU A 149 17.28 -18.19 17.39
CA LEU A 149 18.03 -17.09 18.01
C LEU A 149 17.14 -16.17 18.87
N PHE A 150 15.86 -16.06 18.53
CA PHE A 150 14.89 -15.19 19.19
C PHE A 150 13.80 -15.95 19.97
N ALA A 151 14.00 -17.25 20.24
CA ALA A 151 13.03 -18.11 20.91
C ALA A 151 12.54 -17.53 22.25
N ASP A 152 13.44 -16.99 23.07
CA ASP A 152 13.08 -16.36 24.36
C ASP A 152 12.17 -15.14 24.19
N LEU A 153 12.38 -14.35 23.13
CA LEU A 153 11.55 -13.17 22.84
C LEU A 153 10.19 -13.58 22.28
N ILE A 154 10.15 -14.62 21.45
CA ILE A 154 8.91 -15.23 20.97
C ILE A 154 8.08 -15.72 22.17
N GLU A 155 8.70 -16.46 23.10
CA GLU A 155 8.04 -16.94 24.31
C GLU A 155 7.53 -15.79 25.18
N GLN A 156 8.37 -14.78 25.45
CA GLN A 156 7.96 -13.59 26.21
C GLN A 156 6.77 -12.88 25.55
N THR A 157 6.78 -12.74 24.23
CA THR A 157 5.72 -12.07 23.48
C THR A 157 4.43 -12.89 23.54
N ALA A 158 4.51 -14.20 23.28
CA ALA A 158 3.37 -15.09 23.33
C ALA A 158 2.72 -15.11 24.72
N GLN A 159 3.50 -15.19 25.80
CA GLN A 159 2.97 -15.15 27.17
C GLN A 159 2.21 -13.85 27.45
N ARG A 160 2.69 -12.71 26.93
CA ARG A 160 2.03 -11.42 27.09
C ARG A 160 0.74 -11.32 26.29
N ILE A 161 0.69 -11.87 25.07
CA ILE A 161 -0.54 -11.98 24.27
C ILE A 161 -1.55 -12.88 24.99
N ILE A 162 -1.10 -14.04 25.49
CA ILE A 162 -1.93 -14.99 26.24
C ILE A 162 -2.51 -14.33 27.51
N ALA A 163 -1.72 -13.51 28.21
CA ALA A 163 -2.18 -12.78 29.39
C ALA A 163 -3.22 -11.70 29.04
N ALA A 164 -3.03 -10.98 27.93
CA ALA A 164 -3.94 -9.92 27.47
C ALA A 164 -5.27 -10.47 26.93
N ARG A 165 -5.28 -11.68 26.39
CA ARG A 165 -6.45 -12.39 25.83
C ARG A 165 -7.27 -11.52 24.85
N PRO A 166 -6.66 -11.00 23.77
CA PRO A 166 -7.43 -10.29 22.75
C PRO A 166 -8.51 -11.21 22.14
N LYS A 167 -9.61 -10.65 21.62
CA LYS A 167 -10.63 -11.47 20.93
C LYS A 167 -10.15 -11.96 19.57
N ALA A 168 -9.36 -11.14 18.88
CA ALA A 168 -8.71 -11.50 17.63
C ALA A 168 -7.26 -10.99 17.58
N LEU A 169 -6.40 -11.75 16.90
CA LEU A 169 -4.99 -11.45 16.66
C LEU A 169 -4.74 -11.31 15.16
N GLY A 170 -4.26 -10.13 14.75
CA GLY A 170 -3.93 -9.77 13.39
C GLY A 170 -2.42 -9.86 13.13
N PHE A 171 -2.01 -10.36 11.97
CA PHE A 171 -0.63 -10.28 11.48
C PHE A 171 -0.54 -9.65 10.10
N SER A 172 0.37 -8.68 9.96
CA SER A 172 0.85 -8.24 8.65
C SER A 172 1.99 -9.16 8.20
N ILE A 173 1.78 -9.92 7.14
CA ILE A 173 2.73 -10.92 6.66
C ILE A 173 3.33 -10.57 5.29
N HIS A 174 4.63 -10.82 5.19
CA HIS A 174 5.43 -10.79 3.97
C HIS A 174 6.42 -11.96 4.02
N GLN A 175 7.01 -12.32 2.87
CA GLN A 175 7.79 -13.56 2.74
C GLN A 175 8.82 -13.80 3.85
N SER A 176 9.61 -12.78 4.21
CA SER A 176 10.65 -12.89 5.23
C SER A 176 10.14 -13.04 6.66
N ASN A 177 8.88 -12.69 6.99
CA ASN A 177 8.38 -12.79 8.36
C ASN A 177 7.46 -13.98 8.62
N VAL A 178 7.08 -14.76 7.59
CA VAL A 178 6.10 -15.85 7.74
C VAL A 178 6.57 -16.90 8.75
N LEU A 179 7.85 -17.31 8.71
CA LEU A 179 8.38 -18.33 9.61
C LEU A 179 8.34 -17.87 11.07
N PHE A 180 8.85 -16.66 11.34
CA PHE A 180 8.84 -16.08 12.68
C PHE A 180 7.42 -15.91 13.21
N THR A 181 6.54 -15.34 12.38
CA THR A 181 5.11 -15.14 12.70
C THR A 181 4.44 -16.46 13.03
N ARG A 182 4.74 -17.54 12.28
CA ARG A 182 4.19 -18.88 12.53
C ARG A 182 4.61 -19.44 13.89
N ARG A 183 5.89 -19.33 14.27
CA ARG A 183 6.37 -19.76 15.60
C ARG A 183 5.68 -19.02 16.74
N LEU A 184 5.50 -17.70 16.59
CA LEU A 184 4.75 -16.91 17.56
C LEU A 184 3.27 -17.34 17.62
N PHE A 185 2.62 -17.44 16.46
CA PHE A 185 1.22 -17.88 16.33
C PHE A 185 0.97 -19.24 16.99
N GLU A 186 1.77 -20.25 16.66
CA GLU A 186 1.66 -21.60 17.22
C GLU A 186 1.75 -21.56 18.74
N ARG A 187 2.72 -20.79 19.26
CA ARG A 187 2.90 -20.64 20.70
C ARG A 187 1.73 -19.95 21.38
N VAL A 188 1.12 -18.91 20.78
CA VAL A 188 -0.09 -18.31 21.38
C VAL A 188 -1.32 -19.21 21.25
N LYS A 189 -1.49 -19.94 20.14
CA LYS A 189 -2.61 -20.89 19.96
C LYS A 189 -2.57 -22.05 20.96
N GLN A 190 -1.39 -22.46 21.42
CA GLN A 190 -1.27 -23.42 22.53
C GLN A 190 -1.89 -22.89 23.83
N GLY A 191 -1.80 -21.58 24.09
CA GLY A 191 -2.41 -20.94 25.26
C GLY A 191 -3.85 -20.46 25.05
N LEU A 192 -4.22 -20.12 23.82
CA LEU A 192 -5.54 -19.64 23.41
C LEU A 192 -6.02 -20.36 22.14
N PRO A 193 -6.47 -21.63 22.21
CA PRO A 193 -6.86 -22.42 21.04
C PRO A 193 -8.02 -21.82 20.23
N GLU A 194 -8.92 -21.09 20.90
CA GLU A 194 -10.10 -20.46 20.29
C GLU A 194 -9.84 -19.04 19.77
N LEU A 195 -8.63 -18.49 19.94
CA LEU A 195 -8.29 -17.15 19.46
C LEU A 195 -8.45 -17.06 17.95
N MET A 196 -9.22 -16.08 17.48
CA MET A 196 -9.39 -15.80 16.05
C MET A 196 -8.15 -15.13 15.50
N VAL A 197 -7.64 -15.64 14.37
CA VAL A 197 -6.44 -15.13 13.72
C VAL A 197 -6.76 -14.57 12.34
N VAL A 198 -6.41 -13.30 12.15
CA VAL A 198 -6.56 -12.56 10.90
C VAL A 198 -5.17 -12.32 10.33
N VAL A 199 -4.97 -12.56 9.03
CA VAL A 199 -3.71 -12.22 8.36
C VAL A 199 -3.97 -11.34 7.14
N GLY A 200 -3.02 -10.48 6.84
CA GLY A 200 -3.03 -9.63 5.64
C GLY A 200 -1.60 -9.22 5.27
N GLY A 201 -1.45 -8.20 4.43
CA GLY A 201 -0.14 -7.73 3.98
C GLY A 201 0.24 -8.29 2.61
N TYR A 202 1.47 -7.97 2.17
CA TYR A 202 1.89 -8.22 0.79
C TYR A 202 1.91 -9.71 0.40
N HIS A 203 2.00 -10.63 1.36
CA HIS A 203 1.88 -12.06 1.07
C HIS A 203 0.46 -12.48 0.65
N CYS A 204 -0.56 -11.68 0.96
CA CYS A 204 -1.99 -11.97 0.74
C CYS A 204 -2.57 -11.19 -0.46
N TYR A 205 -1.76 -10.87 -1.46
CA TYR A 205 -2.16 -9.97 -2.55
C TYR A 205 -3.15 -10.56 -3.58
N GLN A 206 -3.34 -11.88 -3.59
CA GLN A 206 -4.27 -12.57 -4.51
C GLN A 206 -5.11 -13.65 -3.83
N ALA A 207 -6.33 -13.82 -4.35
CA ALA A 207 -7.34 -14.73 -3.82
C ALA A 207 -6.97 -16.21 -4.00
N ASP A 208 -6.24 -16.55 -5.06
CA ASP A 208 -5.81 -17.92 -5.29
C ASP A 208 -4.74 -18.37 -4.26
N ILE A 209 -3.94 -17.43 -3.71
CA ILE A 209 -3.10 -17.68 -2.54
C ILE A 209 -3.99 -17.98 -1.33
N GLY A 210 -4.93 -17.08 -1.02
CA GLY A 210 -5.97 -17.28 -0.01
C GLY A 210 -5.43 -17.80 1.33
N LEU A 211 -6.10 -18.82 1.89
CA LEU A 211 -5.74 -19.47 3.16
C LEU A 211 -4.35 -20.14 3.14
N ARG A 212 -3.74 -20.37 1.97
CA ARG A 212 -2.39 -20.94 1.87
C ARG A 212 -1.30 -19.93 2.25
N ALA A 213 -1.61 -18.63 2.24
CA ALA A 213 -0.69 -17.59 2.69
C ALA A 213 -0.19 -17.84 4.12
N PHE A 214 -1.06 -18.36 4.98
CA PHE A 214 -0.76 -18.64 6.37
C PHE A 214 -1.64 -19.77 6.89
N GLU A 215 -1.08 -20.98 6.90
CA GLU A 215 -1.74 -22.15 7.46
C GLU A 215 -2.11 -21.91 8.93
N GLY A 216 -3.36 -22.17 9.28
CA GLY A 216 -3.88 -21.90 10.62
C GLY A 216 -4.47 -20.49 10.83
N ALA A 217 -4.52 -19.62 9.81
CA ALA A 217 -5.31 -18.38 9.86
C ALA A 217 -6.82 -18.64 9.74
N ASP A 218 -7.65 -17.93 10.51
CA ASP A 218 -9.11 -18.00 10.42
C ASP A 218 -9.65 -17.11 9.29
N TYR A 219 -8.99 -15.96 9.07
CA TYR A 219 -9.32 -14.97 8.06
C TYR A 219 -8.07 -14.46 7.36
N VAL A 220 -8.17 -14.24 6.05
CA VAL A 220 -7.12 -13.66 5.20
C VAL A 220 -7.72 -12.46 4.45
N CYS A 221 -7.23 -11.25 4.73
CA CYS A 221 -7.58 -10.06 3.97
C CYS A 221 -6.78 -10.07 2.65
N ILE A 222 -7.49 -10.07 1.53
CA ILE A 222 -6.90 -10.15 0.19
C ILE A 222 -6.70 -8.75 -0.39
N GLY A 223 -5.46 -8.42 -0.76
CA GLY A 223 -5.11 -7.12 -1.36
C GLY A 223 -5.17 -5.95 -0.36
N GLU A 224 -5.87 -4.88 -0.72
CA GLU A 224 -6.02 -3.68 0.11
C GLU A 224 -7.06 -3.91 1.22
N ALA A 225 -6.63 -3.79 2.48
CA ALA A 225 -7.47 -4.07 3.64
C ALA A 225 -8.15 -2.83 4.25
N ASP A 226 -7.95 -1.64 3.65
CA ASP A 226 -8.41 -0.35 4.20
C ASP A 226 -9.92 -0.31 4.48
N LEU A 227 -10.72 -0.93 3.61
CA LEU A 227 -12.19 -0.98 3.71
C LEU A 227 -12.73 -2.31 4.26
N THR A 228 -11.88 -3.34 4.37
CA THR A 228 -12.32 -4.69 4.77
C THR A 228 -11.98 -5.04 6.21
N ILE A 229 -10.90 -4.45 6.76
CA ILE A 229 -10.45 -4.78 8.13
C ILE A 229 -11.46 -4.33 9.19
N ALA A 230 -12.04 -3.14 9.06
CA ALA A 230 -12.94 -2.58 10.06
C ALA A 230 -14.24 -3.41 10.20
N PRO A 231 -14.99 -3.71 9.12
CA PRO A 231 -16.18 -4.57 9.22
C PRO A 231 -15.87 -5.96 9.78
N LEU A 232 -14.74 -6.55 9.38
CA LEU A 232 -14.30 -7.86 9.87
C LEU A 232 -14.06 -7.82 11.39
N VAL A 233 -13.23 -6.88 11.85
CA VAL A 233 -12.87 -6.78 13.28
C VAL A 233 -14.07 -6.41 14.15
N GLN A 234 -14.98 -5.57 13.67
CA GLN A 234 -16.23 -5.27 14.36
C GLN A 234 -17.10 -6.51 14.57
N ALA A 235 -17.20 -7.39 13.56
CA ALA A 235 -17.93 -8.65 13.68
C ALA A 235 -17.25 -9.59 14.70
N LEU A 236 -15.92 -9.73 14.61
CA LEU A 236 -15.14 -10.52 15.57
C LEU A 236 -15.27 -9.98 17.01
N ALA A 237 -15.31 -8.66 17.19
CA ALA A 237 -15.53 -8.01 18.48
C ALA A 237 -16.88 -8.38 19.11
N ARG A 238 -17.91 -8.61 18.28
CA ARG A 238 -19.24 -9.10 18.70
C ARG A 238 -19.31 -10.62 18.90
N GLY A 239 -18.20 -11.34 18.68
CA GLY A 239 -18.15 -12.80 18.74
C GLY A 239 -18.76 -13.48 17.51
N GLU A 240 -19.01 -12.72 16.44
CA GLU A 240 -19.50 -13.25 15.16
C GLU A 240 -18.35 -13.89 14.39
N ARG A 241 -18.69 -14.84 13.51
CA ARG A 241 -17.77 -15.43 12.54
C ARG A 241 -18.31 -15.12 11.14
N PRO A 242 -18.03 -13.93 10.59
CA PRO A 242 -18.52 -13.57 9.26
C PRO A 242 -18.05 -14.59 8.22
N ARG A 243 -18.89 -14.83 7.22
CA ARG A 243 -18.66 -15.76 6.11
C ARG A 243 -18.88 -15.04 4.79
N ASN A 244 -18.10 -15.40 3.79
CA ASN A 244 -18.17 -14.89 2.41
C ASN A 244 -18.12 -13.35 2.34
N LEU A 245 -17.32 -12.74 3.22
CA LEU A 245 -17.18 -11.28 3.28
C LEU A 245 -16.32 -10.80 2.10
N PRO A 246 -16.79 -9.86 1.25
CA PRO A 246 -16.00 -9.38 0.12
C PRO A 246 -14.60 -8.89 0.53
N GLY A 247 -13.57 -9.37 -0.17
CA GLY A 247 -12.16 -9.04 0.09
C GLY A 247 -11.51 -9.80 1.24
N VAL A 248 -12.25 -10.72 1.88
CA VAL A 248 -11.73 -11.58 2.94
C VAL A 248 -12.03 -13.03 2.60
N MET A 249 -11.02 -13.88 2.68
CA MET A 249 -11.20 -15.33 2.64
C MET A 249 -11.17 -15.89 4.04
N SER A 250 -12.05 -16.83 4.34
CA SER A 250 -12.13 -17.46 5.65
C SER A 250 -12.25 -18.98 5.54
N ARG A 251 -11.75 -19.68 6.55
CA ARG A 251 -12.03 -21.11 6.73
C ARG A 251 -13.50 -21.42 7.00
N PHE A 252 -14.31 -20.40 7.32
CA PHE A 252 -15.74 -20.55 7.59
C PHE A 252 -16.60 -20.28 6.35
N ASP A 253 -16.00 -19.91 5.23
CA ASP A 253 -16.72 -19.63 3.99
C ASP A 253 -17.44 -20.87 3.46
N ASP A 254 -18.50 -20.64 2.68
CA ASP A 254 -19.16 -21.73 1.96
C ASP A 254 -18.31 -22.07 0.72
N PRO A 255 -17.79 -23.30 0.58
CA PRO A 255 -16.97 -23.67 -0.58
C PRO A 255 -17.71 -23.57 -1.91
N GLN A 256 -19.05 -23.48 -1.91
CA GLN A 256 -19.86 -23.27 -3.12
C GLN A 256 -19.94 -21.80 -3.55
N ILE A 257 -19.62 -20.87 -2.67
CA ILE A 257 -19.66 -19.43 -2.97
C ILE A 257 -18.24 -18.99 -3.38
N PRO A 258 -18.03 -18.53 -4.62
CA PRO A 258 -16.73 -18.06 -5.05
C PRO A 258 -16.35 -16.79 -4.29
N PHE A 259 -15.05 -16.61 -4.09
CA PHE A 259 -14.50 -15.38 -3.51
C PHE A 259 -14.98 -14.15 -4.30
N VAL A 260 -15.42 -13.13 -3.56
CA VAL A 260 -15.79 -11.81 -4.10
C VAL A 260 -14.70 -10.82 -3.69
N ALA A 261 -14.12 -10.12 -4.65
CA ALA A 261 -13.14 -9.07 -4.36
C ALA A 261 -13.76 -7.95 -3.51
N GLY A 262 -12.99 -7.45 -2.54
CA GLY A 262 -13.42 -6.36 -1.68
C GLY A 262 -13.53 -5.04 -2.44
N GLN A 263 -14.34 -4.12 -1.91
CA GLN A 263 -14.31 -2.74 -2.38
C GLN A 263 -12.93 -2.16 -2.15
N ARG A 264 -12.39 -1.49 -3.17
CA ARG A 264 -11.13 -0.75 -3.06
C ARG A 264 -11.43 0.73 -2.93
N PRO A 265 -10.63 1.49 -2.16
CA PRO A 265 -10.77 2.93 -2.12
C PRO A 265 -10.48 3.50 -3.51
N GLU A 266 -11.43 4.22 -4.08
CA GLU A 266 -11.26 4.93 -5.36
C GLU A 266 -10.57 6.26 -5.13
N ASP A 267 -11.07 7.02 -4.16
CA ASP A 267 -10.43 8.22 -3.61
C ASP A 267 -9.47 7.82 -2.49
N LEU A 268 -8.18 8.08 -2.69
CA LEU A 268 -7.15 7.78 -1.71
C LEU A 268 -7.07 8.84 -0.61
N ASP A 269 -7.54 10.07 -0.87
CA ASP A 269 -7.52 11.17 0.12
C ASP A 269 -8.50 10.87 1.27
N ALA A 270 -9.63 10.21 0.95
CA ALA A 270 -10.63 9.74 1.91
C ALA A 270 -10.10 8.73 2.95
N LEU A 271 -8.93 8.12 2.72
CA LEU A 271 -8.29 7.24 3.71
C LEU A 271 -7.72 8.03 4.90
N GLY A 272 -7.44 9.32 4.70
CA GLY A 272 -6.71 10.18 5.62
C GLY A 272 -5.20 9.96 5.56
N ILE A 273 -4.44 10.90 6.11
CA ILE A 273 -2.98 10.81 6.25
C ILE A 273 -2.64 9.64 7.20
N PRO A 274 -1.76 8.69 6.82
CA PRO A 274 -1.40 7.56 7.68
C PRO A 274 -0.77 8.04 9.00
N THR A 275 -1.21 7.47 10.12
CA THR A 275 -0.74 7.84 11.47
C THR A 275 0.00 6.68 12.13
N TYR A 276 0.92 7.00 13.06
CA TYR A 276 1.84 6.03 13.70
C TYR A 276 1.87 6.19 15.23
N ASP A 277 0.73 6.52 15.82
CA ASP A 277 0.58 6.87 17.25
C ASP A 277 0.94 5.74 18.25
N TRP A 278 1.14 4.50 17.78
CA TRP A 278 1.56 3.38 18.62
C TRP A 278 3.06 3.41 18.99
N CYS A 279 3.89 4.20 18.31
CA CYS A 279 5.31 4.30 18.65
C CYS A 279 5.95 5.64 18.24
N ASP A 280 7.11 5.95 18.82
CA ASP A 280 7.90 7.12 18.43
C ASP A 280 8.57 6.88 17.07
N MET A 281 8.37 7.81 16.12
CA MET A 281 9.00 7.77 14.80
C MET A 281 10.53 7.76 14.83
N ALA A 282 11.15 8.19 15.94
CA ALA A 282 12.59 8.07 16.17
C ALA A 282 13.09 6.62 16.21
N LEU A 283 12.20 5.63 16.36
CA LEU A 283 12.53 4.20 16.36
C LEU A 283 12.61 3.61 14.94
N TYR A 284 12.02 4.25 13.93
CA TYR A 284 12.10 3.78 12.53
C TYR A 284 13.40 4.21 11.85
N GLN A 285 14.53 3.83 12.44
CA GLN A 285 15.86 4.07 11.89
C GLN A 285 16.80 2.92 12.23
N ASN A 286 17.72 2.62 11.33
CA ASN A 286 18.68 1.55 11.57
C ASN A 286 19.69 1.96 12.67
N TYR A 287 20.46 1.01 13.18
CA TYR A 287 21.38 1.25 14.31
C TYR A 287 22.42 2.38 14.08
N ASN A 288 22.69 2.76 12.82
CA ASN A 288 23.66 3.80 12.47
C ASN A 288 23.04 5.19 12.24
N GLY A 289 21.71 5.32 12.39
CA GLY A 289 21.00 6.61 12.28
C GLY A 289 20.43 6.90 10.90
N TYR A 290 20.51 5.95 9.97
CA TYR A 290 19.87 6.08 8.67
C TYR A 290 18.36 5.78 8.78
N ARG A 291 17.57 6.74 8.29
CA ARG A 291 16.12 6.69 8.17
C ARG A 291 15.72 6.92 6.73
N LEU A 292 14.90 6.03 6.17
CA LEU A 292 14.34 6.16 4.82
C LEU A 292 12.84 5.98 4.92
N THR A 293 12.10 7.09 4.87
CA THR A 293 10.66 7.10 5.13
C THR A 293 9.89 6.74 3.86
N PRO A 294 9.39 5.50 3.66
CA PRO A 294 8.53 5.21 2.53
C PRO A 294 7.27 6.07 2.57
N VAL A 295 6.78 6.49 1.41
CA VAL A 295 5.53 7.26 1.23
C VAL A 295 4.79 6.79 -0.02
N ILE A 296 3.47 7.01 -0.06
CA ILE A 296 2.59 6.54 -1.12
C ILE A 296 1.64 7.69 -1.53
N ALA A 297 1.95 8.34 -2.65
CA ALA A 297 1.07 9.19 -3.42
C ALA A 297 0.09 8.40 -4.30
N SER A 298 0.53 7.29 -4.92
CA SER A 298 -0.29 6.45 -5.81
C SER A 298 -0.30 4.96 -5.46
N ARG A 299 -1.43 4.29 -5.70
CA ARG A 299 -1.60 2.83 -5.55
C ARG A 299 -1.96 2.20 -6.88
N GLY A 300 -1.27 1.10 -7.24
CA GLY A 300 -1.46 0.35 -8.48
C GLY A 300 -0.54 0.80 -9.61
N CYS A 301 -0.80 0.36 -10.85
CA CYS A 301 0.05 0.67 -12.01
C CYS A 301 -0.80 1.19 -13.19
N ARG A 302 -0.53 2.40 -13.67
CA ARG A 302 -1.31 3.02 -14.75
C ARG A 302 -1.01 2.38 -16.10
N TRP A 303 0.19 1.82 -16.26
CA TRP A 303 0.56 1.05 -17.44
C TRP A 303 -0.08 -0.34 -17.48
N SER A 304 -0.01 -1.11 -16.39
CA SER A 304 -0.62 -2.44 -16.17
C SER A 304 -0.57 -3.41 -17.36
N ARG A 305 0.49 -3.33 -18.19
CA ARG A 305 0.62 -4.10 -19.45
C ARG A 305 1.88 -4.92 -19.56
N CYS A 306 2.86 -4.71 -18.68
CA CYS A 306 4.11 -5.47 -18.68
C CYS A 306 3.84 -6.97 -18.60
N SER A 307 4.37 -7.75 -19.55
CA SER A 307 4.07 -9.19 -19.66
C SER A 307 4.59 -10.01 -18.48
N PHE A 308 5.68 -9.57 -17.84
CA PHE A 308 6.30 -10.25 -16.71
C PHE A 308 5.74 -9.84 -15.34
N CYS A 309 4.94 -8.76 -15.25
CA CYS A 309 4.62 -8.13 -13.98
C CYS A 309 3.30 -8.66 -13.41
N ALA A 310 3.30 -8.96 -12.11
CA ALA A 310 2.11 -9.35 -11.34
C ALA A 310 1.37 -8.17 -10.67
N GLU A 311 2.00 -6.99 -10.58
CA GLU A 311 1.42 -5.79 -9.97
C GLU A 311 0.48 -5.07 -10.96
N ARG A 312 -0.64 -5.71 -11.28
CA ARG A 312 -1.61 -5.24 -12.29
C ARG A 312 -2.87 -4.65 -11.66
N PHE A 313 -2.69 -3.87 -10.60
CA PHE A 313 -3.78 -3.29 -9.84
C PHE A 313 -4.26 -1.96 -10.44
N ALA A 314 -5.53 -1.63 -10.21
CA ALA A 314 -6.08 -0.34 -10.65
C ALA A 314 -5.32 0.83 -10.04
N TRP A 315 -4.91 1.76 -10.89
CA TRP A 315 -4.10 2.91 -10.51
C TRP A 315 -4.97 4.07 -10.05
N ARG A 316 -4.63 4.62 -8.88
CA ARG A 316 -5.23 5.80 -8.25
C ARG A 316 -4.11 6.63 -7.63
N ILE A 317 -4.25 7.95 -7.61
CA ILE A 317 -3.29 8.88 -7.01
C ILE A 317 -4.02 9.89 -6.13
N ARG A 318 -3.39 10.27 -5.03
CA ARG A 318 -3.85 11.31 -4.09
C ARG A 318 -3.78 12.70 -4.74
N SER A 319 -4.50 13.66 -4.16
CA SER A 319 -4.26 15.06 -4.49
C SER A 319 -2.87 15.50 -4.02
N ALA A 320 -2.32 16.52 -4.70
CA ALA A 320 -1.03 17.09 -4.33
C ALA A 320 -1.06 17.71 -2.91
N GLU A 321 -2.17 18.34 -2.54
CA GLU A 321 -2.35 18.93 -1.21
C GLU A 321 -2.31 17.85 -0.12
N ASN A 322 -3.18 16.85 -0.22
CA ASN A 322 -3.26 15.77 0.76
C ASN A 322 -1.94 14.99 0.92
N PHE A 323 -1.24 14.74 -0.19
CA PHE A 323 0.06 14.07 -0.13
C PHE A 323 1.14 14.93 0.52
N VAL A 324 1.22 16.22 0.18
CA VAL A 324 2.27 17.09 0.72
C VAL A 324 2.03 17.46 2.19
N ASP A 325 0.77 17.47 2.65
CA ASP A 325 0.46 17.57 4.08
C ASP A 325 1.06 16.41 4.88
N GLU A 326 1.04 15.18 4.36
CA GLU A 326 1.74 14.04 4.98
C GLU A 326 3.26 14.27 5.04
N ILE A 327 3.85 14.76 3.95
CA ILE A 327 5.29 15.04 3.91
C ILE A 327 5.66 16.09 4.96
N GLU A 328 4.88 17.15 5.09
CA GLU A 328 5.09 18.21 6.08
C GLU A 328 4.97 17.67 7.51
N GLN A 329 3.96 16.85 7.80
CA GLN A 329 3.79 16.21 9.12
C GLN A 329 4.95 15.28 9.48
N LEU A 330 5.43 14.47 8.52
CA LEU A 330 6.58 13.59 8.72
C LEU A 330 7.89 14.38 8.84
N PHE A 331 8.02 15.48 8.09
CA PHE A 331 9.16 16.40 8.19
C PHE A 331 9.26 17.04 9.57
N ALA A 332 8.13 17.49 10.13
CA ALA A 332 8.07 17.99 11.51
C ALA A 332 8.49 16.94 12.56
N GLN A 333 8.39 15.65 12.24
CA GLN A 333 8.84 14.52 13.07
C GLN A 333 10.30 14.08 12.77
N GLY A 334 11.05 14.90 12.02
CA GLY A 334 12.46 14.66 11.71
C GLY A 334 12.72 13.75 10.51
N CYS A 335 11.70 13.37 9.73
CA CYS A 335 11.89 12.63 8.48
C CYS A 335 12.32 13.58 7.36
N THR A 336 13.51 13.41 6.81
CA THR A 336 14.06 14.30 5.77
C THR A 336 14.39 13.59 4.46
N LEU A 337 14.36 12.25 4.46
CA LEU A 337 14.63 11.40 3.30
C LEU A 337 13.46 10.44 3.10
N PHE A 338 12.80 10.59 1.96
CA PHE A 338 11.59 9.87 1.61
C PHE A 338 11.81 8.94 0.42
N MET A 339 11.09 7.82 0.39
CA MET A 339 11.05 6.89 -0.73
C MET A 339 9.63 6.72 -1.23
N PHE A 340 9.34 7.14 -2.46
CA PHE A 340 8.09 6.78 -3.12
C PHE A 340 8.05 5.27 -3.37
N ASN A 341 7.14 4.58 -2.69
CA ASN A 341 7.05 3.12 -2.68
C ASN A 341 5.85 2.64 -3.50
N GLU A 342 5.87 2.90 -4.81
CA GLU A 342 4.73 2.73 -5.71
C GLU A 342 5.14 2.04 -7.01
N SER A 343 4.20 1.36 -7.64
CA SER A 343 4.46 0.66 -8.90
C SER A 343 4.62 1.60 -10.10
N ASP A 344 3.96 2.78 -10.11
CA ASP A 344 3.93 3.69 -11.28
C ASP A 344 3.65 5.16 -10.90
N LEU A 345 4.58 5.79 -10.17
CA LEU A 345 4.45 7.19 -9.69
C LEU A 345 4.21 8.20 -10.83
N ASN A 346 4.98 8.13 -11.91
CA ASN A 346 4.81 9.00 -13.09
C ASN A 346 3.84 8.43 -14.12
N GLY A 347 2.88 7.58 -13.71
CA GLY A 347 1.81 7.08 -14.56
C GLY A 347 1.00 8.21 -15.22
N LEU A 348 0.87 9.34 -14.50
CA LEU A 348 0.46 10.65 -15.03
C LEU A 348 1.51 11.70 -14.62
N PRO A 349 2.44 12.07 -15.53
CA PRO A 349 3.51 13.02 -15.21
C PRO A 349 3.01 14.37 -14.66
N ASP A 350 1.89 14.87 -15.18
CA ASP A 350 1.32 16.16 -14.76
C ASP A 350 0.90 16.15 -13.28
N ARG A 351 0.34 15.03 -12.78
CA ARG A 351 -0.01 14.89 -11.35
C ARG A 351 1.23 14.83 -10.46
N LEU A 352 2.31 14.23 -10.92
CA LEU A 352 3.57 14.28 -10.19
C LEU A 352 4.17 15.69 -10.18
N LEU A 353 4.04 16.46 -11.26
CA LEU A 353 4.45 17.86 -11.28
C LEU A 353 3.63 18.72 -10.33
N GLU A 354 2.32 18.48 -10.19
CA GLU A 354 1.48 19.14 -9.18
C GLU A 354 2.00 18.88 -7.76
N ILE A 355 2.35 17.62 -7.43
CA ILE A 355 2.99 17.26 -6.15
C ILE A 355 4.32 18.01 -5.98
N CYS A 356 5.15 18.04 -7.02
CA CYS A 356 6.45 18.72 -6.97
C CYS A 356 6.31 20.23 -6.74
N HIS A 357 5.38 20.90 -7.43
CA HIS A 357 5.12 22.31 -7.23
C HIS A 357 4.59 22.58 -5.81
N ALA A 358 3.66 21.76 -5.31
CA ALA A 358 3.15 21.90 -3.95
C ALA A 358 4.25 21.74 -2.86
N ILE A 359 5.28 20.93 -3.11
CA ILE A 359 6.47 20.81 -2.24
C ILE A 359 7.33 22.09 -2.33
N ILE A 360 7.58 22.58 -3.54
CA ILE A 360 8.40 23.77 -3.81
C ILE A 360 7.75 25.02 -3.20
N ASP A 361 6.44 25.19 -3.39
CA ASP A 361 5.66 26.34 -2.92
C ASP A 361 5.63 26.41 -1.39
N ARG A 362 5.59 25.25 -0.71
CA ARG A 362 5.73 25.15 0.76
C ARG A 362 7.17 25.29 1.26
N GLY A 363 8.17 25.32 0.37
CA GLY A 363 9.58 25.48 0.73
C GLY A 363 10.21 24.30 1.49
N LEU A 364 9.60 23.11 1.44
CA LEU A 364 10.03 21.94 2.20
C LEU A 364 11.45 21.47 1.78
N GLN A 365 12.37 21.43 2.73
CA GLN A 365 13.77 21.02 2.51
C GLN A 365 13.94 19.51 2.72
N VAL A 366 13.40 18.74 1.79
CA VAL A 366 13.34 17.27 1.85
C VAL A 366 14.07 16.63 0.68
N LYS A 367 14.41 15.35 0.82
CA LYS A 367 15.02 14.54 -0.24
C LYS A 367 14.10 13.40 -0.62
N PHE A 368 13.91 13.19 -1.92
CA PHE A 368 13.11 12.10 -2.45
C PHE A 368 13.94 11.10 -3.24
N THR A 369 13.62 9.84 -3.03
CA THR A 369 14.00 8.72 -3.88
C THR A 369 12.74 8.03 -4.38
N GLY A 370 12.81 7.33 -5.51
CA GLY A 370 11.66 6.62 -6.02
C GLY A 370 11.93 5.87 -7.30
N GLN A 371 10.87 5.28 -7.83
CA GLN A 371 10.91 4.56 -9.11
C GLN A 371 9.99 5.22 -10.13
N LEU A 372 10.52 5.46 -11.33
CA LEU A 372 9.75 5.94 -12.47
C LEU A 372 9.78 4.93 -13.62
N ARG A 373 8.76 4.98 -14.45
CA ARG A 373 8.78 4.35 -15.77
C ARG A 373 9.36 5.33 -16.78
N ILE A 374 10.08 4.82 -17.80
CA ILE A 374 10.44 5.63 -18.96
C ILE A 374 9.17 6.14 -19.63
N HIS A 375 9.07 7.45 -19.79
CA HIS A 375 7.85 8.10 -20.23
C HIS A 375 8.11 9.10 -21.36
N LYS A 376 7.17 9.16 -22.32
CA LYS A 376 7.31 10.02 -23.52
C LYS A 376 7.21 11.51 -23.19
N ASN A 377 6.56 11.84 -22.08
CA ASN A 377 6.31 13.19 -21.61
C ASN A 377 7.18 13.56 -20.38
N SER A 378 8.22 12.78 -20.09
CA SER A 378 9.21 13.12 -19.06
C SER A 378 10.46 13.63 -19.76
N ASP A 379 10.49 14.92 -20.02
CA ASP A 379 11.59 15.63 -20.67
C ASP A 379 12.46 16.36 -19.65
N ARG A 380 13.38 17.19 -20.14
CA ARG A 380 14.30 17.97 -19.30
C ARG A 380 13.57 18.86 -18.30
N ALA A 381 12.53 19.58 -18.71
CA ALA A 381 11.79 20.47 -17.81
C ALA A 381 11.11 19.69 -16.69
N PHE A 382 10.54 18.52 -16.99
CA PHE A 382 10.00 17.61 -15.99
C PHE A 382 11.06 17.22 -14.94
N PHE A 383 12.25 16.78 -15.36
CA PHE A 383 13.30 16.39 -14.41
C PHE A 383 13.89 17.57 -13.64
N ASP A 384 13.99 18.76 -14.24
CA ASP A 384 14.41 19.97 -13.52
C ASP A 384 13.43 20.33 -12.40
N THR A 385 12.11 20.19 -12.61
CA THR A 385 11.10 20.38 -11.55
C THR A 385 11.23 19.33 -10.45
N LEU A 386 11.42 18.05 -10.80
CA LEU A 386 11.68 16.99 -9.80
C LEU A 386 12.92 17.31 -8.97
N ARG A 387 14.01 17.77 -9.61
CA ARG A 387 15.23 18.16 -8.90
C ARG A 387 14.97 19.32 -7.92
N GLN A 388 14.19 20.31 -8.33
CA GLN A 388 13.81 21.45 -7.47
C GLN A 388 12.96 21.02 -6.28
N ALA A 389 12.04 20.07 -6.47
CA ALA A 389 11.23 19.49 -5.39
C ALA A 389 12.01 18.54 -4.46
N GLY A 390 13.30 18.28 -4.73
CA GLY A 390 14.17 17.51 -3.83
C GLY A 390 14.43 16.06 -4.25
N PHE A 391 14.06 15.64 -5.47
CA PHE A 391 14.47 14.31 -5.95
C PHE A 391 15.98 14.24 -6.13
N VAL A 392 16.60 13.24 -5.50
CA VAL A 392 18.06 13.03 -5.51
C VAL A 392 18.48 11.72 -6.16
N SER A 393 17.61 10.70 -6.17
CA SER A 393 17.85 9.43 -6.86
C SER A 393 16.56 8.89 -7.45
N LEU A 394 16.61 8.42 -8.70
CA LEU A 394 15.48 7.81 -9.40
C LEU A 394 15.91 6.51 -10.05
N ARG A 395 15.16 5.45 -9.74
CA ARG A 395 15.28 4.15 -10.39
C ARG A 395 14.31 4.08 -11.57
N PHE A 396 14.81 3.67 -12.73
CA PHE A 396 14.00 3.46 -13.92
C PHE A 396 13.78 1.97 -14.16
N GLY A 397 12.51 1.58 -14.23
CA GLY A 397 12.08 0.27 -14.72
C GLY A 397 12.24 0.19 -16.24
N VAL A 398 13.49 0.24 -16.73
CA VAL A 398 13.81 0.14 -18.16
C VAL A 398 13.48 -1.27 -18.65
N ASP A 399 13.93 -2.29 -17.91
CA ASP A 399 13.62 -3.73 -17.99
C ASP A 399 13.96 -4.44 -19.31
N ALA A 400 14.05 -3.71 -20.41
CA ALA A 400 14.33 -4.16 -21.76
C ALA A 400 15.13 -3.10 -22.52
N PHE A 401 16.22 -3.52 -23.16
CA PHE A 401 17.19 -2.64 -23.81
C PHE A 401 17.35 -2.88 -25.33
N SER A 402 16.51 -3.75 -25.91
CA SER A 402 16.40 -3.94 -27.37
C SER A 402 15.00 -3.60 -27.87
N ALA A 403 14.88 -3.29 -29.16
CA ALA A 403 13.57 -2.98 -29.75
C ALA A 403 12.60 -4.18 -29.71
N ASN A 404 13.13 -5.40 -29.82
CA ASN A 404 12.35 -6.63 -29.71
C ASN A 404 11.89 -6.87 -28.26
N THR A 405 12.79 -6.81 -27.28
CA THR A 405 12.46 -7.04 -25.86
C THR A 405 11.45 -6.03 -25.33
N LEU A 406 11.52 -4.76 -25.75
CA LEU A 406 10.51 -3.74 -25.42
C LEU A 406 9.10 -4.13 -25.91
N LYS A 407 8.99 -4.77 -27.08
CA LYS A 407 7.73 -5.28 -27.62
C LYS A 407 7.25 -6.51 -26.86
N LEU A 408 8.14 -7.49 -26.64
CA LEU A 408 7.84 -8.73 -25.91
C LEU A 408 7.30 -8.43 -24.49
N GLN A 409 7.95 -7.51 -23.79
CA GLN A 409 7.56 -7.09 -22.44
C GLN A 409 6.45 -6.03 -22.45
N LYS A 410 5.95 -5.60 -23.62
CA LYS A 410 4.90 -4.57 -23.76
C LYS A 410 5.23 -3.30 -22.98
N LYS A 411 6.45 -2.79 -23.07
CA LYS A 411 6.91 -1.65 -22.25
C LYS A 411 6.33 -0.31 -22.68
N GLY A 412 5.82 -0.16 -23.91
CA GLY A 412 5.07 1.02 -24.34
C GLY A 412 5.89 2.27 -24.71
N TYR A 413 7.21 2.17 -24.65
CA TYR A 413 8.15 3.17 -25.11
C TYR A 413 9.20 2.52 -26.04
N ALA A 414 10.13 3.33 -26.52
CA ALA A 414 11.14 2.95 -27.51
C ALA A 414 12.52 3.40 -27.03
N ILE A 415 13.57 2.85 -27.63
CA ILE A 415 14.97 3.12 -27.27
C ILE A 415 15.29 4.63 -27.20
N LYS A 416 14.76 5.43 -28.12
CA LYS A 416 14.95 6.89 -28.12
C LYS A 416 14.48 7.56 -26.81
N HIS A 417 13.42 7.05 -26.19
CA HIS A 417 12.90 7.58 -24.93
C HIS A 417 13.76 7.15 -23.75
N ILE A 418 14.35 5.95 -23.79
CA ILE A 418 15.34 5.51 -22.78
C ILE A 418 16.52 6.48 -22.79
N ARG A 419 17.09 6.76 -23.97
CA ARG A 419 18.20 7.72 -24.12
C ARG A 419 17.82 9.09 -23.55
N GLN A 420 16.70 9.64 -24.02
CA GLN A 420 16.24 10.97 -23.61
C GLN A 420 16.02 11.07 -22.10
N ASN A 421 15.22 10.18 -21.50
CA ASN A 421 14.88 10.26 -20.09
C ASN A 421 16.12 10.11 -19.19
N LEU A 422 17.03 9.17 -19.50
CA LEU A 422 18.23 8.99 -18.68
C LEU A 422 19.21 10.16 -18.81
N GLN A 423 19.37 10.71 -20.03
CA GLN A 423 20.19 11.90 -20.26
C GLN A 423 19.63 13.13 -19.55
N ASP A 424 18.33 13.38 -19.68
CA ASP A 424 17.68 14.55 -19.06
C ASP A 424 17.69 14.47 -17.53
N CYS A 425 17.38 13.29 -16.97
CA CYS A 425 17.41 13.05 -15.51
C CYS A 425 18.83 13.25 -14.95
N HIS A 426 19.84 12.69 -15.61
CA HIS A 426 21.23 12.89 -15.24
C HIS A 426 21.64 14.37 -15.34
N ALA A 427 21.25 15.05 -16.42
CA ALA A 427 21.60 16.45 -16.65
C ALA A 427 20.87 17.42 -15.70
N ALA A 428 19.73 17.02 -15.13
CA ALA A 428 19.08 17.69 -14.00
C ALA A 428 19.82 17.48 -12.66
N GLY A 429 20.84 16.62 -12.63
CA GLY A 429 21.62 16.33 -11.42
C GLY A 429 20.96 15.33 -10.48
N ILE A 430 20.06 14.49 -10.99
CA ILE A 430 19.42 13.40 -10.24
C ILE A 430 20.21 12.11 -10.51
N PHE A 431 20.53 11.36 -9.45
CA PHE A 431 21.21 10.07 -9.59
C PHE A 431 20.29 9.06 -10.27
N THR A 432 20.79 8.39 -11.30
CA THR A 432 20.01 7.46 -12.12
C THR A 432 20.37 6.01 -11.80
N GLU A 433 19.35 5.20 -11.54
CA GLU A 433 19.48 3.76 -11.42
C GLU A 433 18.63 3.09 -12.49
N ILE A 434 19.07 1.95 -13.02
CA ILE A 434 18.28 1.19 -14.00
C ILE A 434 18.12 -0.27 -13.57
N ASN A 435 16.99 -0.86 -13.96
CA ASN A 435 16.71 -2.28 -13.81
C ASN A 435 16.67 -2.99 -15.16
N TRP A 436 17.01 -4.29 -15.16
CA TRP A 436 16.90 -5.17 -16.32
C TRP A 436 16.22 -6.50 -15.94
N VAL A 437 15.19 -6.90 -16.69
CA VAL A 437 14.62 -8.26 -16.68
C VAL A 437 15.18 -9.06 -17.85
N VAL A 438 15.81 -10.20 -17.57
CA VAL A 438 16.54 -11.03 -18.53
C VAL A 438 15.88 -12.40 -18.69
N GLY A 439 15.86 -12.93 -19.90
CA GLY A 439 15.39 -14.29 -20.20
C GLY A 439 13.89 -14.40 -20.40
N VAL A 440 13.26 -13.36 -20.94
CA VAL A 440 11.83 -13.36 -21.27
C VAL A 440 11.54 -14.20 -22.53
N PRO A 441 10.36 -14.81 -22.67
CA PRO A 441 9.99 -15.57 -23.87
C PRO A 441 10.17 -14.74 -25.14
N GLY A 442 10.87 -15.31 -26.14
CA GLY A 442 11.19 -14.65 -27.41
C GLY A 442 12.48 -13.81 -27.42
N GLU A 443 13.18 -13.64 -26.28
CA GLU A 443 14.42 -12.87 -26.21
C GLU A 443 15.62 -13.66 -26.76
N THR A 444 16.33 -13.05 -27.71
CA THR A 444 17.46 -13.67 -28.42
C THR A 444 18.82 -13.26 -27.83
N GLU A 445 19.90 -13.95 -28.20
CA GLU A 445 21.26 -13.52 -27.84
C GLU A 445 21.61 -12.13 -28.41
N THR A 446 21.13 -11.83 -29.62
CA THR A 446 21.27 -10.50 -30.25
C THR A 446 20.64 -9.41 -29.38
N ASP A 447 19.49 -9.69 -28.75
CA ASP A 447 18.82 -8.73 -27.87
C ASP A 447 19.67 -8.40 -26.63
N ILE A 448 20.33 -9.42 -26.05
CA ILE A 448 21.24 -9.22 -24.93
C ILE A 448 22.46 -8.38 -25.35
N ASP A 449 23.03 -8.64 -26.53
CA ASP A 449 24.18 -7.90 -27.04
C ASP A 449 23.84 -6.45 -27.42
N GLU A 450 22.66 -6.22 -28.01
CA GLU A 450 22.10 -4.88 -28.21
C GLU A 450 21.90 -4.15 -26.89
N GLY A 451 21.35 -4.84 -25.88
CA GLY A 451 21.12 -4.26 -24.57
C GLY A 451 22.40 -3.86 -23.86
N LEU A 452 23.43 -4.73 -23.89
CA LEU A 452 24.75 -4.43 -23.34
C LEU A 452 25.41 -3.22 -24.03
N ARG A 453 25.35 -3.16 -25.37
CA ARG A 453 25.88 -2.01 -26.12
C ARG A 453 25.17 -0.71 -25.77
N LEU A 454 23.84 -0.73 -25.64
CA LEU A 454 23.07 0.45 -25.26
C LEU A 454 23.40 0.90 -23.83
N ILE A 455 23.54 -0.02 -22.88
CA ILE A 455 23.91 0.31 -21.50
C ILE A 455 25.32 0.90 -21.46
N GLU A 456 26.29 0.29 -22.16
CA GLU A 456 27.66 0.82 -22.30
C GLU A 456 27.68 2.23 -22.93
N GLU A 457 26.89 2.46 -23.98
CA GLU A 457 26.69 3.78 -24.60
C GLU A 457 26.16 4.81 -23.59
N LEU A 458 25.20 4.40 -22.76
CA LEU A 458 24.54 5.26 -21.78
C LEU A 458 25.25 5.34 -20.43
N LYS A 459 26.41 4.68 -20.28
CA LYS A 459 27.19 4.67 -19.03
C LYS A 459 27.37 6.05 -18.39
N PRO A 460 27.68 7.14 -19.13
CA PRO A 460 27.85 8.47 -18.53
C PRO A 460 26.60 8.98 -17.79
N TYR A 461 25.41 8.48 -18.16
CA TYR A 461 24.12 8.90 -17.64
C TYR A 461 23.49 7.89 -16.69
N ILE A 462 24.18 6.79 -16.37
CA ILE A 462 23.71 5.72 -15.48
C ILE A 462 24.60 5.71 -14.25
N GLY A 463 24.05 6.11 -13.11
CA GLY A 463 24.73 6.09 -11.82
C GLY A 463 25.02 4.67 -11.34
N ARG A 464 24.01 3.79 -11.36
CA ARG A 464 24.18 2.37 -11.00
C ARG A 464 23.23 1.42 -11.72
N MET A 465 23.66 0.17 -11.83
CA MET A 465 22.75 -0.96 -12.07
C MET A 465 22.07 -1.31 -10.75
N GLY A 466 20.77 -1.00 -10.63
CA GLY A 466 19.99 -1.27 -9.44
C GLY A 466 19.77 -2.78 -9.29
N ASN A 467 18.97 -3.34 -10.19
CA ASN A 467 18.64 -4.76 -10.22
C ASN A 467 18.83 -5.36 -11.62
N ILE A 468 19.36 -6.57 -11.67
CA ILE A 468 19.33 -7.43 -12.85
C ILE A 468 18.64 -8.71 -12.40
N ASN A 469 17.49 -9.01 -12.98
CA ASN A 469 16.65 -10.11 -12.54
C ASN A 469 16.41 -11.06 -13.71
N PRO A 470 16.80 -12.34 -13.59
CA PRO A 470 16.22 -13.38 -14.42
C PRO A 470 14.69 -13.36 -14.31
N LEU A 471 13.98 -13.67 -15.39
CA LEU A 471 12.51 -13.71 -15.37
C LEU A 471 12.02 -14.69 -14.31
N ILE A 472 11.19 -14.19 -13.40
CA ILE A 472 10.45 -14.98 -12.40
C ILE A 472 9.03 -15.18 -12.92
N LEU A 473 8.55 -16.43 -12.91
CA LEU A 473 7.19 -16.77 -13.26
C LEU A 473 6.26 -16.58 -12.06
N ALA A 474 5.97 -15.32 -11.73
CA ALA A 474 5.20 -14.93 -10.54
C ALA A 474 3.69 -15.05 -10.75
N ASN A 475 2.99 -15.47 -9.70
CA ASN A 475 1.53 -15.52 -9.63
C ASN A 475 0.92 -14.14 -9.90
N GLY A 476 -0.10 -14.09 -10.76
CA GLY A 476 -0.82 -12.89 -11.22
C GLY A 476 -0.17 -12.22 -12.44
N GLY A 477 1.01 -12.69 -12.85
CA GLY A 477 1.65 -12.24 -14.09
C GLY A 477 1.02 -12.86 -15.33
N VAL A 478 1.13 -12.19 -16.49
CA VAL A 478 0.57 -12.71 -17.76
C VAL A 478 1.17 -14.07 -18.13
N TYR A 479 2.47 -14.24 -17.91
CA TYR A 479 3.13 -15.52 -18.13
C TYR A 479 2.66 -16.64 -17.20
N TRP A 480 2.13 -16.31 -16.01
CA TRP A 480 1.52 -17.28 -15.12
C TRP A 480 0.10 -17.64 -15.57
N GLU A 481 -0.72 -16.66 -15.96
CA GLU A 481 -2.10 -16.89 -16.40
C GLU A 481 -2.17 -17.63 -17.75
N GLU A 482 -1.34 -17.22 -18.70
CA GLU A 482 -1.43 -17.66 -20.11
C GLU A 482 -0.08 -18.21 -20.63
N PRO A 483 0.56 -19.18 -19.94
CA PRO A 483 1.93 -19.60 -20.27
C PRO A 483 2.06 -20.13 -21.70
N GLU A 484 1.09 -20.92 -22.16
CA GLU A 484 1.14 -21.55 -23.49
C GLU A 484 1.06 -20.52 -24.62
N GLN A 485 0.29 -19.44 -24.45
CA GLN A 485 0.18 -18.35 -25.44
C GLN A 485 1.51 -17.61 -25.63
N HIS A 486 2.39 -17.71 -24.64
CA HIS A 486 3.73 -17.13 -24.63
C HIS A 486 4.84 -18.15 -24.89
N GLY A 487 4.49 -19.36 -25.33
CA GLY A 487 5.47 -20.40 -25.63
C GLY A 487 6.17 -20.93 -24.38
N ILE A 488 5.58 -20.79 -23.19
CA ILE A 488 6.12 -21.36 -21.96
C ILE A 488 5.66 -22.82 -21.85
N ARG A 489 6.62 -23.70 -21.54
CA ARG A 489 6.43 -25.14 -21.34
C ARG A 489 6.94 -25.53 -19.97
N PHE A 490 6.28 -26.50 -19.35
CA PHE A 490 6.60 -27.02 -18.04
C PHE A 490 7.01 -28.49 -18.14
N ASP A 491 7.85 -28.93 -17.20
CA ASP A 491 8.32 -30.31 -17.17
C ASP A 491 7.30 -31.29 -16.56
N SER A 492 6.24 -30.75 -15.94
CA SER A 492 5.17 -31.50 -15.29
C SER A 492 3.82 -30.78 -15.43
N ASP A 493 2.78 -31.36 -14.84
CA ASP A 493 1.43 -30.79 -14.85
C ASP A 493 1.39 -29.41 -14.20
N VAL A 494 0.90 -28.42 -14.96
CA VAL A 494 0.90 -27.01 -14.55
C VAL A 494 -0.01 -26.76 -13.35
N ALA A 495 -1.13 -27.47 -13.24
CA ALA A 495 -2.05 -27.29 -12.13
C ALA A 495 -1.40 -27.77 -10.81
N GLN A 496 -0.72 -28.92 -10.84
CA GLN A 496 0.06 -29.41 -9.70
C GLN A 496 1.19 -28.44 -9.33
N LEU A 497 1.92 -27.91 -10.32
CA LEU A 497 2.98 -26.93 -10.06
C LEU A 497 2.43 -25.65 -9.41
N LYS A 498 1.31 -25.10 -9.90
CA LYS A 498 0.67 -23.93 -9.30
C LYS A 498 0.10 -24.22 -7.91
N GLN A 499 -0.29 -25.46 -7.65
CA GLN A 499 -0.73 -25.89 -6.31
C GLN A 499 0.43 -25.90 -5.32
N GLN A 500 1.57 -26.46 -5.72
CA GLN A 500 2.77 -26.58 -4.89
C GLN A 500 3.52 -25.25 -4.73
N TYR A 501 3.70 -24.51 -5.84
CA TYR A 501 4.47 -23.28 -5.94
C TYR A 501 3.57 -22.07 -6.21
N TYR A 502 2.63 -21.85 -5.31
CA TYR A 502 1.53 -20.90 -5.47
C TYR A 502 1.91 -19.41 -5.55
N ARG A 503 3.20 -19.05 -5.41
CA ARG A 503 3.69 -17.67 -5.53
C ARG A 503 4.52 -17.45 -6.78
N ALA A 504 5.41 -18.38 -7.09
CA ALA A 504 6.23 -18.35 -8.28
C ALA A 504 6.73 -19.75 -8.60
N ILE A 505 6.68 -20.16 -9.88
CA ILE A 505 7.20 -21.46 -10.28
C ILE A 505 8.73 -21.39 -10.39
N PRO A 506 9.48 -22.30 -9.72
CA PRO A 506 10.92 -22.39 -9.81
C PRO A 506 11.42 -22.42 -11.26
N ALA A 507 12.48 -21.67 -11.54
CA ALA A 507 12.97 -21.47 -12.91
C ALA A 507 13.36 -22.76 -13.63
N HIS A 508 13.77 -23.80 -12.89
CA HIS A 508 14.20 -25.08 -13.45
C HIS A 508 13.04 -26.01 -13.86
N LEU A 509 11.79 -25.65 -13.55
CA LEU A 509 10.59 -26.45 -13.87
C LEU A 509 9.86 -25.95 -15.13
N TRP A 510 10.41 -24.94 -15.80
CA TRP A 510 9.83 -24.37 -17.01
C TRP A 510 10.87 -23.77 -17.96
N ARG A 511 10.50 -23.71 -19.23
CA ARG A 511 11.28 -23.10 -20.31
C ARG A 511 10.37 -22.33 -21.25
N SER A 512 10.92 -21.37 -22.01
CA SER A 512 10.20 -20.81 -23.16
C SER A 512 10.74 -21.41 -24.45
N VAL A 513 9.88 -21.55 -25.47
CA VAL A 513 10.26 -22.00 -26.81
C VAL A 513 10.35 -20.82 -27.78
N ASN A 514 11.19 -20.95 -28.81
CA ASN A 514 11.40 -19.96 -29.87
C ASN A 514 11.86 -18.55 -29.40
N PRO A 515 13.11 -18.39 -28.95
CA PRO A 515 14.14 -19.41 -28.81
C PRO A 515 13.96 -20.23 -27.53
N ASP A 516 14.69 -21.32 -27.46
CA ASP A 516 14.69 -22.19 -26.29
C ASP A 516 15.46 -21.54 -25.12
N ILE A 517 14.75 -21.18 -24.05
CA ILE A 517 15.31 -20.49 -22.87
C ILE A 517 14.83 -21.21 -21.60
N ASP A 518 15.72 -22.04 -21.05
CA ASP A 518 15.57 -22.70 -19.75
C ASP A 518 16.30 -21.94 -18.63
N ALA A 519 16.27 -22.47 -17.40
CA ALA A 519 16.99 -21.89 -16.27
C ALA A 519 18.50 -21.70 -16.52
N GLY A 520 19.14 -22.65 -17.19
CA GLY A 520 20.57 -22.61 -17.49
C GLY A 520 20.91 -21.47 -18.44
N VAL A 521 20.10 -21.26 -19.49
CA VAL A 521 20.25 -20.13 -20.41
C VAL A 521 20.04 -18.80 -19.69
N ARG A 522 19.01 -18.68 -18.83
CA ARG A 522 18.78 -17.45 -18.03
C ARG A 522 19.96 -17.14 -17.13
N GLN A 523 20.49 -18.16 -16.45
CA GLN A 523 21.65 -18.03 -15.58
C GLN A 523 22.92 -17.63 -16.37
N ALA A 524 23.20 -18.28 -17.50
CA ALA A 524 24.36 -17.94 -18.33
C ALA A 524 24.30 -16.51 -18.87
N ARG A 525 23.11 -16.07 -19.33
CA ARG A 525 22.90 -14.67 -19.75
C ARG A 525 23.12 -13.70 -18.60
N TYR A 526 22.54 -14.01 -17.45
CA TYR A 526 22.68 -13.21 -16.24
C TYR A 526 24.15 -13.03 -15.85
N GLU A 527 24.91 -14.12 -15.73
CA GLU A 527 26.34 -14.09 -15.40
C GLU A 527 27.16 -13.30 -16.42
N ARG A 528 26.88 -13.48 -17.72
CA ARG A 528 27.54 -12.73 -18.79
C ARG A 528 27.31 -11.23 -18.64
N ILE A 529 26.06 -10.83 -18.39
CA ILE A 529 25.69 -9.42 -18.22
C ILE A 529 26.42 -8.82 -17.02
N VAL A 530 26.32 -9.46 -15.85
CA VAL A 530 26.95 -8.94 -14.62
C VAL A 530 28.47 -8.80 -14.79
N ARG A 531 29.14 -9.84 -15.32
CA ARG A 531 30.60 -9.80 -15.54
C ARG A 531 31.00 -8.69 -16.50
N ARG A 532 30.25 -8.50 -17.59
CA ARG A 532 30.56 -7.47 -18.59
C ARG A 532 30.33 -6.06 -18.06
N LEU A 533 29.22 -5.81 -17.36
CA LEU A 533 28.95 -4.51 -16.75
C LEU A 533 29.96 -4.19 -15.64
N TYR A 534 30.35 -5.16 -14.82
CA TYR A 534 31.41 -4.98 -13.83
C TYR A 534 32.75 -4.65 -14.50
N ALA A 535 33.16 -5.39 -15.54
CA ALA A 535 34.38 -5.13 -16.30
C ALA A 535 34.36 -3.76 -17.01
N ALA A 536 33.18 -3.31 -17.44
CA ALA A 536 32.97 -1.97 -17.98
C ALA A 536 32.96 -0.88 -16.90
N GLY A 537 33.12 -1.21 -15.61
CA GLY A 537 33.23 -0.27 -14.49
C GLY A 537 31.91 0.34 -14.04
N PHE A 538 30.80 -0.39 -14.15
CA PHE A 538 29.52 0.01 -13.56
C PHE A 538 29.49 -0.27 -12.05
N GLN A 539 28.88 0.64 -11.29
CA GLN A 539 28.52 0.36 -9.90
C GLN A 539 27.32 -0.59 -9.85
N LEU A 540 27.45 -1.66 -9.08
CA LEU A 540 26.38 -2.62 -8.81
C LEU A 540 25.74 -2.28 -7.44
N GLY A 541 24.41 -2.31 -7.36
CA GLY A 541 23.71 -2.22 -6.07
C GLY A 541 24.00 -3.41 -5.14
N GLY A 542 23.69 -3.31 -3.84
CA GLY A 542 24.01 -4.36 -2.85
C GLY A 542 23.51 -5.76 -3.22
N MET A 543 22.29 -5.86 -3.76
CA MET A 543 21.77 -7.11 -4.33
C MET A 543 22.62 -7.60 -5.50
N ALA A 544 22.88 -6.76 -6.50
CA ALA A 544 23.69 -7.14 -7.67
C ALA A 544 25.15 -7.51 -7.28
N GLU A 545 25.70 -6.87 -6.26
CA GLU A 545 27.03 -7.14 -5.69
C GLU A 545 27.09 -8.49 -4.96
N LEU A 546 26.10 -8.79 -4.10
CA LEU A 546 25.97 -10.11 -3.46
C LEU A 546 25.92 -11.21 -4.53
N ILE A 547 25.14 -10.98 -5.58
CA ILE A 547 24.98 -11.98 -6.63
C ILE A 547 26.27 -12.13 -7.44
N TYR A 548 26.96 -11.03 -7.75
CA TYR A 548 28.28 -11.09 -8.37
C TYR A 548 29.26 -11.95 -7.56
N ARG A 549 29.29 -11.79 -6.23
CA ARG A 549 30.10 -12.64 -5.33
C ARG A 549 29.67 -14.10 -5.40
N ASN A 550 28.36 -14.38 -5.38
CA ASN A 550 27.85 -15.76 -5.49
C ASN A 550 28.24 -16.43 -6.82
N VAL A 551 28.24 -15.67 -7.92
CA VAL A 551 28.70 -16.09 -9.25
C VAL A 551 30.20 -16.37 -9.25
N GLN A 552 31.01 -15.57 -8.55
CA GLN A 552 32.44 -15.85 -8.38
C GLN A 552 32.71 -17.10 -7.56
N THR A 553 31.95 -17.32 -6.48
CA THR A 553 32.16 -18.45 -5.55
C THR A 553 31.42 -19.73 -5.95
N GLY A 554 30.72 -19.74 -7.08
CA GLY A 554 29.94 -20.89 -7.55
C GLY A 554 28.72 -21.25 -6.68
N LYS A 555 28.33 -20.37 -5.76
CA LYS A 555 27.16 -20.57 -4.86
C LYS A 555 25.84 -20.39 -5.59
N ASP A 556 25.86 -19.72 -6.75
CA ASP A 556 24.66 -19.39 -7.53
C ASP A 556 24.05 -20.57 -8.30
N ARG A 557 24.72 -21.75 -8.32
CA ARG A 557 24.22 -22.97 -8.99
C ARG A 557 22.83 -23.42 -8.50
N ASN A 558 22.42 -22.99 -7.30
CA ASN A 558 21.15 -23.36 -6.67
C ASN A 558 20.13 -22.22 -6.60
N ARG A 559 20.39 -21.04 -7.18
CA ARG A 559 19.46 -19.91 -7.06
C ARG A 559 18.21 -20.04 -7.93
N SER A 560 18.27 -20.85 -8.99
CA SER A 560 17.08 -21.35 -9.70
C SER A 560 16.28 -22.40 -8.89
N ALA A 561 16.81 -22.83 -7.74
CA ALA A 561 16.19 -23.77 -6.81
C ALA A 561 15.69 -23.11 -5.50
N SER A 562 16.09 -21.87 -5.15
CA SER A 562 15.65 -21.23 -3.89
C SER A 562 14.21 -20.66 -3.90
N ALA A 563 13.36 -21.14 -4.80
CA ALA A 563 11.90 -21.01 -4.71
C ALA A 563 11.23 -22.26 -4.06
N SER A 564 12.01 -23.20 -3.52
CA SER A 564 11.58 -24.29 -2.63
C SER A 564 12.43 -24.21 -1.35
N THR A 565 11.91 -24.34 -0.12
CA THR A 565 11.08 -25.43 0.40
C THR A 565 10.36 -25.01 1.70
N SER A 566 9.06 -25.31 1.81
CA SER A 566 8.45 -25.73 3.08
C SER A 566 7.20 -26.57 2.80
N ALA A 567 7.41 -27.85 2.50
CA ALA A 567 6.43 -28.93 2.67
C ALA A 567 7.19 -30.26 2.53
N GLU A 568 7.31 -30.93 3.67
CA GLU A 568 7.66 -32.34 3.94
C GLU A 568 8.11 -33.21 2.75
N ASP A 569 9.40 -33.56 2.75
CA ASP A 569 9.88 -34.91 2.39
C ASP A 569 11.29 -35.11 2.98
N ALA A 570 11.41 -36.05 3.91
CA ALA A 570 12.70 -36.56 4.37
C ALA A 570 13.14 -37.70 3.44
N PRO A 571 14.32 -37.63 2.78
CA PRO A 571 14.94 -38.80 2.22
C PRO A 571 15.93 -39.39 3.24
N THR A 572 15.65 -40.64 3.60
CA THR A 572 16.54 -41.59 4.25
C THR A 572 17.97 -41.52 3.72
N ALA A 573 18.92 -41.58 4.66
CA ALA A 573 20.35 -41.69 4.41
C ALA A 573 20.68 -42.80 3.39
N VAL A 574 21.26 -42.40 2.26
CA VAL A 574 22.10 -43.25 1.43
C VAL A 574 23.42 -42.52 1.26
N ALA A 575 24.46 -43.10 1.85
CA ALA A 575 25.82 -42.59 1.79
C ALA A 575 26.35 -42.59 0.34
N PRO A 576 26.93 -41.49 -0.17
CA PRO A 576 27.82 -41.54 -1.30
C PRO A 576 29.27 -41.70 -0.85
N ASP A 577 29.96 -42.61 -1.52
CA ASP A 577 31.38 -42.94 -1.33
C ASP A 577 32.31 -41.72 -1.36
N ALA A 578 33.34 -41.84 -0.52
CA ALA A 578 34.38 -40.85 -0.26
C ALA A 578 35.21 -40.47 -1.50
N PRO A 579 35.43 -39.17 -1.76
CA PRO A 579 36.63 -38.70 -2.41
C PRO A 579 37.76 -38.53 -1.37
N SER A 580 38.86 -39.23 -1.64
CA SER A 580 40.21 -39.10 -1.08
C SER A 580 40.48 -37.89 -0.18
N ALA A 581 40.94 -38.21 1.04
CA ALA A 581 41.47 -37.29 2.05
C ALA A 581 42.41 -36.21 1.46
N MET A 582 42.05 -34.95 1.69
CA MET A 582 43.02 -33.88 1.92
C MET A 582 42.78 -33.36 3.33
N THR A 583 43.74 -33.61 4.21
CA THR A 583 43.83 -33.04 5.54
C THR A 583 43.83 -31.51 5.46
N PRO A 584 43.06 -30.79 6.31
CA PRO A 584 43.20 -29.35 6.43
C PRO A 584 44.48 -29.06 7.22
N ASP A 585 45.48 -28.49 6.56
CA ASP A 585 46.57 -27.82 7.26
C ASP A 585 46.00 -26.62 8.02
N ALA A 586 46.30 -26.57 9.31
CA ALA A 586 46.01 -25.45 10.20
C ALA A 586 46.58 -24.14 9.62
N PRO A 587 45.98 -22.96 9.90
CA PRO A 587 46.59 -21.69 9.55
C PRO A 587 47.90 -21.55 10.33
N THR A 588 49.02 -21.77 9.67
CA THR A 588 50.35 -21.46 10.20
C THR A 588 50.49 -19.95 10.23
N ALA A 589 50.41 -19.39 11.43
CA ALA A 589 50.95 -18.06 11.71
C ALA A 589 52.40 -18.04 11.23
N SER A 590 52.75 -17.14 10.31
CA SER A 590 54.14 -16.93 9.92
C SER A 590 54.91 -16.40 11.14
N PRO A 591 56.06 -16.98 11.51
CA PRO A 591 56.80 -16.54 12.69
C PRO A 591 57.37 -15.14 12.45
N THR A 592 56.88 -14.17 13.22
CA THR A 592 57.50 -12.84 13.32
C THR A 592 58.73 -13.01 14.22
N HIS A 593 59.93 -12.87 13.67
CA HIS A 593 61.14 -12.85 14.51
C HIS A 593 61.21 -11.52 15.25
N LEU A 594 60.98 -11.57 16.57
CA LEU A 594 61.22 -10.47 17.49
C LEU A 594 62.70 -10.46 17.88
N VAL A 595 63.38 -9.33 17.70
CA VAL A 595 64.75 -9.12 18.24
C VAL A 595 64.68 -7.98 19.25
N ALA A 596 65.15 -8.24 20.47
CA ALA A 596 65.23 -7.26 21.54
C ALA A 596 66.57 -6.50 21.46
N PHE A 597 66.52 -5.17 21.49
CA PHE A 597 67.68 -4.32 21.72
C PHE A 597 67.29 -3.20 22.69
N ASP A 598 67.99 -3.16 23.82
CA ASP A 598 67.80 -2.18 24.91
C ASP A 598 66.36 -2.04 25.44
N GLY A 599 65.68 -3.17 25.63
CA GLY A 599 64.40 -3.24 26.36
C GLY A 599 63.14 -2.84 25.57
N ALA A 600 63.24 -2.53 24.27
CA ALA A 600 62.08 -2.28 23.41
C ALA A 600 61.98 -3.31 22.26
N TRP A 601 60.74 -3.66 21.88
CA TRP A 601 60.43 -4.62 20.82
C TRP A 601 60.12 -3.92 19.50
N PHE A 602 60.70 -4.39 18.40
CA PHE A 602 60.44 -3.87 17.05
C PHE A 602 60.06 -5.00 16.09
N ALA A 603 59.10 -4.74 15.20
CA ALA A 603 58.75 -5.62 14.09
C ALA A 603 59.45 -5.13 12.81
N LEU A 604 60.15 -6.01 12.10
CA LEU A 604 60.71 -5.72 10.77
C LEU A 604 59.72 -6.17 9.69
N PRO A 605 59.36 -5.31 8.71
CA PRO A 605 58.64 -5.76 7.52
C PRO A 605 59.58 -6.57 6.62
N SER A 606 59.09 -7.70 6.13
CA SER A 606 59.76 -8.60 5.20
C SER A 606 59.94 -7.94 3.83
N ALA A 607 61.17 -7.68 3.41
CA ALA A 607 61.52 -7.41 2.01
C ALA A 607 62.08 -8.68 1.35
N PRO A 608 61.85 -8.91 0.05
CA PRO A 608 62.29 -10.14 -0.64
C PRO A 608 63.82 -10.14 -0.86
N PRO A 609 64.45 -11.33 -0.98
CA PRO A 609 65.90 -11.45 -1.19
C PRO A 609 66.24 -11.13 -2.64
N SER A 610 66.76 -9.93 -2.91
CA SER A 610 67.66 -9.72 -4.05
C SER A 610 68.63 -8.58 -3.79
N ALA A 611 69.84 -8.95 -3.38
CA ALA A 611 71.01 -8.07 -3.49
C ALA A 611 72.21 -8.96 -3.82
N LEU A 612 72.24 -9.48 -5.05
CA LEU A 612 73.45 -10.07 -5.63
C LEU A 612 74.46 -8.94 -5.86
N VAL A 613 75.52 -8.91 -5.06
CA VAL A 613 76.72 -8.14 -5.39
C VAL A 613 77.44 -8.88 -6.51
N HIS A 614 77.27 -8.44 -7.76
CA HIS A 614 78.10 -8.93 -8.87
C HIS A 614 79.46 -8.24 -8.82
N ALA A 615 80.51 -8.96 -8.41
CA ALA A 615 81.90 -8.52 -8.54
C ALA A 615 82.51 -9.11 -9.82
N VAL A 616 83.12 -8.27 -10.66
CA VAL A 616 83.95 -8.71 -11.82
C VAL A 616 85.38 -8.20 -11.60
N GLY A 617 86.36 -9.12 -11.51
CA GLY A 617 87.78 -8.82 -11.64
C GLY A 617 88.65 -8.90 -10.37
N ALA A 618 89.87 -9.40 -10.52
CA ALA A 618 90.79 -9.76 -9.44
C ALA A 618 91.68 -8.58 -9.01
N GLN A 619 91.45 -8.03 -7.81
CA GLN A 619 92.52 -7.73 -6.82
C GLN A 619 92.03 -7.20 -5.44
N ALA A 620 90.76 -6.85 -5.24
CA ALA A 620 90.11 -6.79 -3.92
C ALA A 620 88.59 -6.88 -4.12
N GLN A 621 87.86 -7.68 -3.33
CA GLN A 621 86.41 -7.82 -3.45
C GLN A 621 85.67 -6.99 -2.38
N PRO A 622 84.59 -6.29 -2.74
CA PRO A 622 83.75 -5.58 -1.77
C PRO A 622 83.02 -6.58 -0.87
N GLU A 623 83.12 -6.40 0.44
CA GLU A 623 82.52 -7.30 1.43
C GLU A 623 81.46 -6.57 2.24
N VAL A 624 80.23 -7.11 2.28
CA VAL A 624 79.16 -6.56 3.13
C VAL A 624 79.45 -6.98 4.57
N GLU A 625 79.82 -6.03 5.43
CA GLU A 625 80.08 -6.28 6.84
C GLU A 625 78.79 -6.41 7.65
N CYS A 626 77.81 -5.55 7.38
CA CYS A 626 76.50 -5.58 8.02
C CYS A 626 75.48 -4.75 7.25
N VAL A 627 74.24 -4.84 7.70
CA VAL A 627 73.11 -4.06 7.20
C VAL A 627 72.63 -3.16 8.33
N TYR A 628 72.46 -1.86 8.07
CA TYR A 628 71.95 -0.91 9.05
C TYR A 628 70.97 0.08 8.40
N ALA A 629 69.75 0.13 8.94
CA ALA A 629 68.62 0.81 8.32
C ALA A 629 68.46 0.40 6.85
N ALA A 630 68.30 1.35 5.93
CA ALA A 630 68.17 1.09 4.49
C ALA A 630 69.52 1.03 3.74
N HIS A 631 70.63 0.69 4.40
CA HIS A 631 71.97 0.67 3.79
C HIS A 631 72.72 -0.64 4.04
N ASN A 632 73.45 -1.09 3.03
CA ASN A 632 74.49 -2.10 3.12
C ASN A 632 75.81 -1.42 3.52
N ILE A 633 76.44 -1.84 4.61
CA ILE A 633 77.77 -1.38 5.00
C ILE A 633 78.80 -2.30 4.34
N VAL A 634 79.52 -1.76 3.37
CA VAL A 634 80.45 -2.50 2.51
C VAL A 634 81.87 -2.04 2.75
N ARG A 635 82.76 -2.98 3.08
CA ARG A 635 84.20 -2.76 3.17
C ARG A 635 84.83 -2.93 1.79
N PHE A 636 85.52 -1.91 1.32
CA PHE A 636 86.22 -1.92 0.05
C PHE A 636 87.40 -0.92 0.06
N ASP A 637 88.57 -1.35 -0.43
CA ASP A 637 89.79 -0.53 -0.56
C ASP A 637 90.20 0.26 0.71
N GLY A 638 90.19 -0.41 1.88
CA GLY A 638 90.58 0.22 3.16
C GLY A 638 89.57 1.26 3.71
N TRP A 639 88.39 1.35 3.10
CA TRP A 639 87.28 2.19 3.53
C TRP A 639 86.01 1.36 3.73
N ARG A 640 85.04 1.98 4.41
CA ARG A 640 83.67 1.46 4.50
C ARG A 640 82.72 2.43 3.84
N TYR A 641 81.74 1.88 3.15
CA TYR A 641 80.73 2.58 2.39
C TYR A 641 79.35 2.14 2.88
N ALA A 642 78.45 3.07 3.16
CA ALA A 642 77.05 2.76 3.36
C ALA A 642 76.31 2.98 2.03
N ALA A 643 76.01 1.90 1.34
CA ALA A 643 75.30 1.90 0.07
C ALA A 643 73.79 1.74 0.32
N PRO A 644 72.93 2.69 -0.07
CA PRO A 644 71.48 2.55 0.06
C PRO A 644 70.97 1.30 -0.67
N PHE A 645 69.93 0.69 -0.14
CA PHE A 645 69.26 -0.42 -0.83
C PHE A 645 68.76 0.00 -2.21
N GLY A 646 68.91 -0.89 -3.20
CA GLY A 646 68.52 -0.64 -4.58
C GLY A 646 69.51 0.22 -5.39
N LEU A 647 70.56 0.78 -4.77
CA LEU A 647 71.63 1.44 -5.51
C LEU A 647 72.55 0.39 -6.14
N ALA A 648 72.57 0.34 -7.47
CA ALA A 648 73.56 -0.44 -8.21
C ALA A 648 74.92 0.27 -8.15
N VAL A 649 75.92 -0.38 -7.57
CA VAL A 649 77.26 0.19 -7.37
C VAL A 649 78.27 -0.59 -8.21
N ASP A 650 78.90 0.09 -9.16
CA ASP A 650 80.13 -0.38 -9.79
C ASP A 650 81.30 -0.05 -8.86
N TRP A 651 81.88 -1.06 -8.22
CA TRP A 651 82.95 -0.91 -7.23
C TRP A 651 84.31 -0.58 -7.84
N MET A 652 84.45 -0.59 -9.17
CA MET A 652 85.71 -0.27 -9.86
C MET A 652 85.84 1.21 -10.24
N ARG A 653 84.86 2.05 -9.89
CA ARG A 653 84.90 3.49 -10.17
C ARG A 653 85.73 4.26 -9.14
N ASP A 654 86.38 5.33 -9.59
CA ASP A 654 87.28 6.14 -8.75
C ASP A 654 86.55 7.09 -7.78
N ASP A 655 85.23 7.30 -7.96
CA ASP A 655 84.44 8.33 -7.26
C ASP A 655 83.29 7.78 -6.41
N LEU A 656 83.44 6.56 -5.86
CA LEU A 656 82.41 5.86 -5.09
C LEU A 656 81.69 6.72 -4.03
N ALA A 657 82.42 7.61 -3.35
CA ALA A 657 81.86 8.45 -2.28
C ALA A 657 80.88 9.53 -2.76
N ASN A 658 80.82 9.82 -4.06
CA ASN A 658 79.95 10.83 -4.66
C ASN A 658 78.64 10.26 -5.20
N LEU A 659 78.45 8.95 -5.10
CA LEU A 659 77.19 8.32 -5.49
C LEU A 659 76.03 8.83 -4.62
N PRO A 660 74.82 9.05 -5.19
CA PRO A 660 73.68 9.57 -4.44
C PRO A 660 73.35 8.71 -3.22
N GLY A 661 73.38 9.32 -2.03
CA GLY A 661 73.10 8.64 -0.77
C GLY A 661 74.22 7.73 -0.26
N MET A 662 75.34 7.61 -0.98
CA MET A 662 76.51 6.86 -0.51
C MET A 662 77.22 7.65 0.58
N LEU A 663 77.46 7.01 1.72
CA LEU A 663 78.28 7.58 2.80
C LEU A 663 79.58 6.80 2.91
N ARG A 664 80.71 7.50 3.14
CA ARG A 664 82.02 6.87 3.37
C ARG A 664 82.57 7.22 4.75
N ALA A 665 83.17 6.25 5.44
CA ALA A 665 84.00 6.48 6.62
C ALA A 665 85.10 5.41 6.76
N ARG A 666 86.03 5.63 7.70
CA ARG A 666 87.11 4.67 8.01
C ARG A 666 86.60 3.46 8.81
N ASP A 667 85.52 3.63 9.59
CA ASP A 667 84.94 2.60 10.44
C ASP A 667 83.40 2.56 10.32
N ALA A 668 82.81 1.39 10.58
CA ALA A 668 81.37 1.16 10.44
C ALA A 668 80.56 1.94 11.49
N LYS A 669 81.11 2.14 12.70
CA LYS A 669 80.43 2.82 13.80
C LYS A 669 80.16 4.27 13.46
N SER A 670 81.12 4.95 12.84
CA SER A 670 80.97 6.32 12.35
C SER A 670 79.94 6.45 11.23
N LEU A 671 79.83 5.47 10.33
CA LEU A 671 78.78 5.45 9.31
C LEU A 671 77.40 5.27 9.92
N ILE A 672 77.25 4.29 10.81
CA ILE A 672 76.02 3.98 11.52
C ILE A 672 75.53 5.20 12.32
N ALA A 673 76.43 5.88 13.04
CA ALA A 673 76.10 7.09 13.80
C ALA A 673 75.59 8.21 12.88
N ARG A 674 76.22 8.41 11.71
CA ARG A 674 75.78 9.42 10.74
C ARG A 674 74.42 9.08 10.12
N ILE A 675 74.18 7.82 9.79
CA ILE A 675 72.87 7.33 9.29
C ILE A 675 71.80 7.56 10.35
N ALA A 676 72.08 7.22 11.61
CA ALA A 676 71.16 7.40 12.73
C ALA A 676 70.83 8.90 12.97
N GLN A 677 71.85 9.77 12.90
CA GLN A 677 71.67 11.21 13.06
C GLN A 677 70.84 11.83 11.93
N GLN A 678 71.07 11.42 10.68
CA GLN A 678 70.25 11.85 9.54
C GLN A 678 68.80 11.36 9.65
N ALA A 679 68.58 10.13 10.11
CA ALA A 679 67.25 9.58 10.35
C ALA A 679 66.51 10.24 11.52
N ALA A 680 67.23 10.67 12.57
CA ALA A 680 66.65 11.43 13.68
C ALA A 680 66.23 12.84 13.25
N ALA A 681 67.06 13.54 12.48
CA ALA A 681 66.74 14.87 11.97
C ALA A 681 65.52 14.86 11.04
N ARG A 682 65.37 13.85 10.16
CA ARG A 682 64.19 13.69 9.30
C ARG A 682 62.91 13.45 10.11
N ARG A 683 62.95 12.56 11.10
CA ARG A 683 61.81 12.29 11.99
C ARG A 683 61.35 13.54 12.75
N GLN A 684 62.30 14.37 13.19
CA GLN A 684 61.97 15.64 13.85
C GLN A 684 61.29 16.63 12.90
N GLN A 685 61.77 16.75 11.65
CA GLN A 685 61.12 17.58 10.63
C GLN A 685 59.71 17.09 10.26
N GLU A 686 59.54 15.78 10.09
CA GLU A 686 58.23 15.18 9.79
C GLU A 686 57.24 15.37 10.93
N ALA A 687 57.67 15.21 12.19
CA ALA A 687 56.84 15.45 13.36
C ALA A 687 56.42 16.93 13.47
N GLN A 688 57.32 17.88 13.16
CA GLN A 688 56.99 19.31 13.13
C GLN A 688 55.97 19.63 12.03
N ALA A 689 56.16 19.10 10.82
CA ALA A 689 55.22 19.29 9.71
C ALA A 689 53.83 18.69 10.00
N GLN A 690 53.78 17.53 10.65
CA GLN A 690 52.51 16.92 11.08
C GLN A 690 51.80 17.76 12.15
N ALA A 691 52.53 18.27 13.15
CA ALA A 691 51.96 19.13 14.19
C ALA A 691 51.39 20.44 13.62
N GLU A 692 52.08 21.08 12.67
CA GLU A 692 51.58 22.27 11.98
C GLU A 692 50.33 21.98 11.16
N THR A 693 50.28 20.83 10.48
CA THR A 693 49.12 20.40 9.68
C THR A 693 47.91 20.13 10.57
N GLN A 694 48.11 19.46 11.71
CA GLN A 694 47.06 19.20 12.71
C GLN A 694 46.54 20.50 13.32
N ALA A 695 47.42 21.46 13.65
CA ALA A 695 47.03 22.76 14.18
C ALA A 695 46.17 23.56 13.18
N ARG A 696 46.53 23.55 11.89
CA ARG A 696 45.73 24.19 10.83
C ARG A 696 44.37 23.52 10.65
N ALA A 697 44.32 22.19 10.66
CA ALA A 697 43.08 21.43 10.54
C ALA A 697 42.14 21.71 11.72
N LEU A 698 42.67 21.78 12.95
CA LEU A 698 41.88 22.11 14.13
C LEU A 698 41.33 23.54 14.09
N ALA A 699 42.15 24.52 13.68
CA ALA A 699 41.71 25.91 13.52
C ALA A 699 40.60 26.06 12.47
N GLN A 700 40.72 25.34 11.34
CA GLN A 700 39.68 25.32 10.31
C GLN A 700 38.39 24.67 10.82
N ALA A 701 38.49 23.53 11.50
CA ALA A 701 37.32 22.86 12.08
C ALA A 701 36.60 23.73 13.12
N GLN A 702 37.33 24.49 13.94
CA GLN A 702 36.74 25.43 14.90
C GLN A 702 36.02 26.60 14.22
N ALA A 703 36.61 27.16 13.16
CA ALA A 703 35.98 28.23 12.38
C ALA A 703 34.70 27.75 11.67
N GLU A 704 34.72 26.55 11.09
CA GLU A 704 33.55 25.93 10.46
C GLU A 704 32.45 25.62 11.49
N ALA A 705 32.81 25.10 12.67
CA ALA A 705 31.84 24.86 13.75
C ALA A 705 31.19 26.15 14.25
N GLN A 706 31.94 27.25 14.37
CA GLN A 706 31.39 28.56 14.76
C GLN A 706 30.46 29.12 13.68
N ALA A 707 30.83 29.02 12.40
CA ALA A 707 29.98 29.45 11.29
C ALA A 707 28.67 28.63 11.22
N GLN A 708 28.76 27.31 11.43
CA GLN A 708 27.58 26.44 11.49
C GLN A 708 26.67 26.77 12.68
N ALA A 709 27.24 27.02 13.86
CA ALA A 709 26.45 27.41 15.05
C ALA A 709 25.71 28.75 14.83
N GLN A 710 26.35 29.73 14.19
CA GLN A 710 25.71 31.00 13.84
C GLN A 710 24.61 30.83 12.79
N ALA A 711 24.86 30.03 11.76
CA ALA A 711 23.85 29.72 10.74
C ALA A 711 22.65 28.98 11.33
N GLN A 712 22.87 28.02 12.24
CA GLN A 712 21.82 27.30 12.96
C GLN A 712 21.00 28.23 13.86
N ALA A 713 21.64 29.13 14.60
CA ALA A 713 20.94 30.11 15.44
C ALA A 713 20.06 31.06 14.61
N GLN A 714 20.55 31.52 13.45
CA GLN A 714 19.76 32.36 12.53
C GLN A 714 18.60 31.58 11.89
N ALA A 715 18.83 30.33 11.49
CA ALA A 715 17.79 29.47 10.94
C ALA A 715 16.71 29.15 11.98
N GLN A 716 17.09 28.87 13.24
CA GLN A 716 16.13 28.66 14.34
C GLN A 716 15.31 29.91 14.63
N ALA A 717 15.92 31.09 14.68
CA ALA A 717 15.20 32.34 14.88
C ALA A 717 14.19 32.62 13.75
N ARG A 718 14.58 32.34 12.50
CA ARG A 718 13.69 32.49 11.33
C ARG A 718 12.56 31.47 11.35
N ALA A 719 12.86 30.20 11.65
CA ALA A 719 11.86 29.15 11.77
C ALA A 719 10.86 29.41 12.90
N GLN A 720 11.29 29.97 14.04
CA GLN A 720 10.38 30.38 15.11
C GLN A 720 9.46 31.52 14.69
N ALA A 721 9.98 32.51 13.95
CA ALA A 721 9.16 33.61 13.43
C ALA A 721 8.15 33.14 12.37
N GLU A 722 8.57 32.25 11.46
CA GLU A 722 7.69 31.65 10.45
C GLU A 722 6.64 30.73 11.09
N ALA A 723 7.00 29.93 12.09
CA ALA A 723 6.07 29.09 12.85
C ALA A 723 5.02 29.92 13.61
N LEU A 724 5.41 31.06 14.19
CA LEU A 724 4.46 31.96 14.84
C LEU A 724 3.48 32.57 13.83
N ALA A 725 3.97 33.03 12.68
CA ALA A 725 3.12 33.57 11.62
C ALA A 725 2.19 32.52 11.01
N GLN A 726 2.66 31.27 10.85
CA GLN A 726 1.85 30.14 10.39
C GLN A 726 0.80 29.76 11.43
N ALA A 727 1.14 29.72 12.72
CA ALA A 727 0.18 29.44 13.79
C ALA A 727 -0.94 30.50 13.85
N GLU A 728 -0.61 31.77 13.65
CA GLU A 728 -1.61 32.85 13.56
C GLU A 728 -2.51 32.71 12.31
N ALA A 729 -1.92 32.39 11.15
CA ALA A 729 -2.68 32.16 9.92
C ALA A 729 -3.57 30.91 10.01
N GLN A 730 -3.06 29.82 10.59
CA GLN A 730 -3.81 28.58 10.81
C GLN A 730 -4.96 28.79 11.80
N ALA A 731 -4.73 29.51 12.91
CA ALA A 731 -5.80 29.84 13.84
C ALA A 731 -6.92 30.67 13.18
N GLN A 732 -6.58 31.56 12.25
CA GLN A 732 -7.57 32.31 11.47
C GLN A 732 -8.31 31.43 10.46
N ALA A 733 -7.60 30.55 9.76
CA ALA A 733 -8.20 29.61 8.80
C ALA A 733 -9.10 28.58 9.49
N GLU A 734 -8.70 28.04 10.64
CA GLU A 734 -9.51 27.13 11.46
C GLU A 734 -10.77 27.82 11.99
N ALA A 735 -10.67 29.07 12.44
CA ALA A 735 -11.83 29.84 12.85
C ALA A 735 -12.81 30.07 11.69
N GLN A 736 -12.30 30.34 10.49
CA GLN A 736 -13.13 30.49 9.29
C GLN A 736 -13.76 29.15 8.86
N ALA A 737 -12.99 28.07 8.83
CA ALA A 737 -13.48 26.74 8.47
C ALA A 737 -14.52 26.21 9.46
N GLN A 738 -14.35 26.46 10.76
CA GLN A 738 -15.35 26.13 11.78
C GLN A 738 -16.66 26.92 11.57
N ALA A 739 -16.57 28.20 11.24
CA ALA A 739 -17.75 29.01 10.93
C ALA A 739 -18.47 28.52 9.66
N GLU A 740 -17.73 28.17 8.60
CA GLU A 740 -18.30 27.62 7.36
C GLU A 740 -18.91 26.23 7.57
N ALA A 741 -18.25 25.35 8.32
CA ALA A 741 -18.75 24.02 8.66
C ALA A 741 -20.02 24.09 9.52
N GLN A 742 -20.08 25.02 10.47
CA GLN A 742 -21.29 25.25 11.27
C GLN A 742 -22.44 25.74 10.39
N ALA A 743 -22.19 26.68 9.47
CA ALA A 743 -23.20 27.17 8.53
C ALA A 743 -23.71 26.06 7.58
N GLN A 744 -22.82 25.19 7.09
CA GLN A 744 -23.19 24.04 6.26
C GLN A 744 -23.99 23.00 7.03
N ALA A 745 -23.60 22.69 8.27
CA ALA A 745 -24.33 21.76 9.12
C ALA A 745 -25.74 22.26 9.45
N GLU A 746 -25.91 23.56 9.72
CA GLU A 746 -27.22 24.19 9.92
C GLU A 746 -28.08 24.13 8.65
N ALA A 747 -27.49 24.41 7.48
CA ALA A 747 -28.19 24.31 6.20
C ALA A 747 -28.61 22.86 5.86
N GLN A 748 -27.75 21.88 6.12
CA GLN A 748 -28.05 20.46 5.90
C GLN A 748 -29.14 19.97 6.86
N ALA A 749 -29.08 20.34 8.14
CA ALA A 749 -30.10 20.00 9.12
C ALA A 749 -31.48 20.55 8.74
N GLN A 750 -31.53 21.77 8.19
CA GLN A 750 -32.77 22.37 7.66
C GLN A 750 -33.29 21.61 6.43
N ALA A 751 -32.43 21.26 5.49
CA ALA A 751 -32.80 20.50 4.30
C ALA A 751 -33.31 19.08 4.64
N GLU A 752 -32.66 18.39 5.58
CA GLU A 752 -33.09 17.08 6.05
C GLU A 752 -34.44 17.14 6.78
N ALA A 753 -34.66 18.15 7.63
CA ALA A 753 -35.94 18.37 8.29
C ALA A 753 -37.07 18.61 7.28
N GLN A 754 -36.81 19.39 6.22
CA GLN A 754 -37.77 19.62 5.15
C GLN A 754 -38.08 18.34 4.36
N ALA A 755 -37.05 17.58 3.99
CA ALA A 755 -37.21 16.31 3.26
C ALA A 755 -38.00 15.27 4.09
N GLN A 756 -37.77 15.18 5.40
CA GLN A 756 -38.52 14.31 6.30
C GLN A 756 -39.99 14.72 6.39
N ALA A 757 -40.29 16.02 6.48
CA ALA A 757 -41.66 16.53 6.50
C ALA A 757 -42.40 16.21 5.19
N GLU A 758 -41.74 16.37 4.04
CA GLU A 758 -42.30 16.03 2.73
C GLU A 758 -42.55 14.52 2.58
N ALA A 759 -41.61 13.69 3.03
CA ALA A 759 -41.76 12.23 3.01
C ALA A 759 -42.93 11.75 3.89
N GLN A 760 -43.09 12.35 5.08
CA GLN A 760 -44.21 12.04 5.97
C GLN A 760 -45.56 12.43 5.35
N ALA A 761 -45.65 13.61 4.73
CA ALA A 761 -46.85 14.04 4.03
C ALA A 761 -47.22 13.11 2.86
N GLN A 762 -46.24 12.63 2.10
CA GLN A 762 -46.44 11.66 1.02
C GLN A 762 -46.92 10.29 1.54
N ALA A 763 -46.34 9.81 2.64
CA ALA A 763 -46.74 8.55 3.27
C ALA A 763 -48.20 8.61 3.78
N GLU A 764 -48.60 9.71 4.41
CA GLU A 764 -49.98 9.93 4.85
C GLU A 764 -50.97 9.99 3.68
N ALA A 765 -50.58 10.66 2.58
CA ALA A 765 -51.39 10.71 1.37
C ALA A 765 -51.59 9.31 0.75
N LEU A 766 -50.53 8.51 0.69
CA LEU A 766 -50.58 7.13 0.19
C LEU A 766 -51.47 6.23 1.07
N ALA A 767 -51.34 6.33 2.39
CA ALA A 767 -52.18 5.58 3.33
C ALA A 767 -53.67 5.91 3.17
N ARG A 768 -54.02 7.19 2.99
CA ARG A 768 -55.40 7.62 2.72
C ARG A 768 -55.92 7.09 1.39
N ALA A 769 -55.09 7.05 0.35
CA ALA A 769 -55.45 6.51 -0.95
C ALA A 769 -55.72 4.99 -0.89
N GLN A 770 -54.85 4.23 -0.19
CA GLN A 770 -55.02 2.79 0.01
C GLN A 770 -56.28 2.45 0.81
N ALA A 771 -56.57 3.20 1.87
CA ALA A 771 -57.80 3.01 2.66
C ALA A 771 -59.07 3.23 1.81
N ARG A 772 -59.08 4.24 0.93
CA ARG A 772 -60.19 4.49 -0.01
C ARG A 772 -60.34 3.35 -1.02
N ALA A 773 -59.24 2.82 -1.55
CA ALA A 773 -59.27 1.71 -2.49
C ALA A 773 -59.83 0.42 -1.86
N GLN A 774 -59.41 0.10 -0.62
CA GLN A 774 -59.93 -1.06 0.11
C GLN A 774 -61.43 -0.95 0.42
N ALA A 775 -61.91 0.24 0.79
CA ALA A 775 -63.33 0.48 1.03
C ALA A 775 -64.16 0.26 -0.25
N LYS A 776 -63.67 0.73 -1.41
CA LYS A 776 -64.32 0.53 -2.70
C LYS A 776 -64.39 -0.95 -3.10
N ALA A 777 -63.31 -1.71 -2.88
CA ALA A 777 -63.27 -3.15 -3.17
C ALA A 777 -64.27 -3.95 -2.32
N ARG A 778 -64.39 -3.62 -1.02
CA ARG A 778 -65.38 -4.27 -0.13
C ARG A 778 -66.83 -4.00 -0.56
N ALA A 779 -67.12 -2.77 -1.00
CA ALA A 779 -68.45 -2.43 -1.51
C ALA A 779 -68.80 -3.20 -2.80
N GLN A 780 -67.83 -3.39 -3.70
CA GLN A 780 -68.03 -4.15 -4.93
C GLN A 780 -68.28 -5.65 -4.68
N ALA A 781 -67.52 -6.27 -3.76
CA ALA A 781 -67.72 -7.67 -3.39
C ALA A 781 -69.10 -7.93 -2.75
N ALA A 782 -69.60 -6.99 -1.93
CA ALA A 782 -70.92 -7.10 -1.32
C ALA A 782 -72.07 -7.00 -2.35
N ALA A 783 -71.91 -6.15 -3.38
CA ALA A 783 -72.89 -6.02 -4.46
C ALA A 783 -72.96 -7.30 -5.32
N GLN A 784 -71.80 -7.93 -5.59
CA GLN A 784 -71.71 -9.13 -6.44
C GLN A 784 -72.40 -10.36 -5.81
N ALA A 785 -72.31 -10.50 -4.49
CA ALA A 785 -72.99 -11.56 -3.74
C ALA A 785 -74.53 -11.43 -3.73
N GLN A 786 -75.08 -10.21 -3.83
CA GLN A 786 -76.53 -9.99 -3.92
C GLN A 786 -77.08 -10.36 -5.31
N THR A 787 -76.33 -10.11 -6.38
CA THR A 787 -76.71 -10.48 -7.75
C THR A 787 -76.80 -11.99 -7.98
N GLU A 788 -75.91 -12.79 -7.39
CA GLU A 788 -75.92 -14.26 -7.54
C GLU A 788 -77.10 -14.92 -6.83
N ALA A 789 -77.64 -14.31 -5.77
CA ALA A 789 -78.82 -14.80 -5.06
C ALA A 789 -80.12 -14.59 -5.87
N ALA A 790 -80.23 -13.49 -6.63
CA ALA A 790 -81.40 -13.17 -7.44
C ALA A 790 -81.55 -14.08 -8.69
N ALA A 791 -80.45 -14.59 -9.23
CA ALA A 791 -80.45 -15.43 -10.45
C ALA A 791 -81.10 -16.81 -10.27
N ARG A 792 -81.26 -17.31 -9.04
CA ARG A 792 -81.91 -18.60 -8.75
C ARG A 792 -83.44 -18.55 -8.72
N GLU A 793 -84.05 -17.37 -8.73
CA GLU A 793 -85.48 -17.21 -8.44
C GLU A 793 -86.40 -17.28 -9.68
N TRP A 794 -85.88 -17.19 -10.92
CA TRP A 794 -86.69 -17.01 -12.15
C TRP A 794 -86.54 -18.12 -13.20
N ALA A 795 -86.58 -19.38 -12.79
CA ALA A 795 -86.42 -20.53 -13.69
C ALA A 795 -87.60 -20.77 -14.67
N THR A 796 -88.80 -20.25 -14.39
CA THR A 796 -90.01 -20.38 -15.23
C THR A 796 -90.55 -19.01 -15.67
N PRO A 797 -91.12 -18.86 -16.90
CA PRO A 797 -91.57 -17.56 -17.37
C PRO A 797 -92.75 -17.05 -16.54
N ARG A 798 -92.62 -15.86 -15.94
CA ARG A 798 -93.66 -15.24 -15.11
C ARG A 798 -94.04 -13.88 -15.67
N PHE A 799 -95.30 -13.71 -16.08
CA PHE A 799 -95.82 -12.39 -16.44
C PHE A 799 -95.72 -11.44 -15.26
N LEU A 800 -95.29 -10.21 -15.53
CA LEU A 800 -95.12 -9.18 -14.52
C LEU A 800 -96.21 -8.10 -14.64
N ARG A 801 -96.24 -7.39 -15.77
CA ARG A 801 -97.20 -6.32 -16.08
C ARG A 801 -97.12 -5.93 -17.55
N SER A 802 -98.07 -5.13 -18.02
CA SER A 802 -98.03 -4.53 -19.37
C SER A 802 -97.62 -3.05 -19.29
N VAL A 803 -96.87 -2.58 -20.30
CA VAL A 803 -96.41 -1.18 -20.44
C VAL A 803 -96.44 -0.82 -21.92
N ASP A 804 -97.13 0.26 -22.30
CA ASP A 804 -97.13 0.88 -23.64
C ASP A 804 -97.21 -0.10 -24.83
N GLY A 805 -98.15 -1.05 -24.77
CA GLY A 805 -98.37 -2.04 -25.84
C GLY A 805 -97.49 -3.30 -25.75
N TYR A 806 -96.69 -3.45 -24.69
CA TYR A 806 -95.85 -4.60 -24.41
C TYR A 806 -96.27 -5.33 -23.13
N ASN A 807 -96.03 -6.64 -23.07
CA ASN A 807 -96.12 -7.48 -21.89
C ASN A 807 -94.72 -7.79 -21.36
N LEU A 808 -94.43 -7.42 -20.12
CA LEU A 808 -93.15 -7.70 -19.47
C LEU A 808 -93.21 -9.05 -18.76
N VAL A 809 -92.26 -9.93 -19.04
CA VAL A 809 -92.18 -11.30 -18.52
C VAL A 809 -90.80 -11.55 -17.92
N ALA A 810 -90.71 -12.02 -16.68
CA ALA A 810 -89.46 -12.48 -16.08
C ALA A 810 -89.15 -13.92 -16.49
N TYR A 811 -87.96 -14.19 -17.04
CA TYR A 811 -87.51 -15.54 -17.39
C TYR A 811 -85.98 -15.65 -17.41
N ARG A 812 -85.43 -16.71 -16.79
CA ARG A 812 -83.99 -17.04 -16.71
C ARG A 812 -83.09 -15.86 -16.32
N GLY A 813 -83.49 -15.16 -15.26
CA GLY A 813 -82.71 -14.03 -14.71
C GLY A 813 -82.75 -12.74 -15.54
N ALA A 814 -83.69 -12.63 -16.48
CA ALA A 814 -83.92 -11.41 -17.26
C ALA A 814 -85.42 -11.06 -17.33
N CYS A 815 -85.72 -9.79 -17.64
CA CYS A 815 -87.05 -9.32 -17.98
C CYS A 815 -87.16 -9.09 -19.50
N ILE A 816 -88.16 -9.69 -20.14
CA ILE A 816 -88.38 -9.62 -21.57
C ILE A 816 -89.66 -8.84 -21.84
N ALA A 817 -89.59 -7.79 -22.66
CA ALA A 817 -90.75 -7.06 -23.16
C ALA A 817 -91.23 -7.68 -24.47
N LEU A 818 -92.47 -8.19 -24.47
CA LEU A 818 -93.11 -8.84 -25.62
C LEU A 818 -94.16 -7.89 -26.22
N PRO A 819 -94.11 -7.52 -27.51
CA PRO A 819 -95.16 -6.72 -28.13
C PRO A 819 -96.50 -7.48 -28.06
N GLN A 820 -97.57 -6.84 -27.60
CA GLN A 820 -98.89 -7.48 -27.50
C GLN A 820 -99.44 -7.88 -28.89
N ALA A 821 -99.03 -7.18 -29.95
CA ALA A 821 -99.41 -7.49 -31.32
C ALA A 821 -98.79 -8.79 -31.86
N ALA A 822 -97.78 -9.36 -31.19
CA ALA A 822 -97.08 -10.55 -31.66
C ALA A 822 -97.83 -11.87 -31.39
N GLY A 823 -98.98 -11.84 -30.69
CA GLY A 823 -99.80 -13.03 -30.44
C GLY A 823 -99.28 -13.94 -29.33
N ALA A 824 -99.70 -15.21 -29.33
CA ALA A 824 -99.28 -16.21 -28.34
C ALA A 824 -97.84 -16.67 -28.61
N ILE A 825 -96.97 -16.60 -27.60
CA ILE A 825 -95.53 -16.88 -27.71
C ILE A 825 -95.12 -17.88 -26.64
N ASP A 826 -94.39 -18.92 -27.05
CA ASP A 826 -93.76 -19.89 -26.14
C ASP A 826 -92.29 -19.51 -25.91
N LEU A 827 -92.02 -18.91 -24.75
CA LEU A 827 -90.68 -18.47 -24.35
C LEU A 827 -89.74 -19.60 -23.98
N THR A 828 -90.24 -20.82 -23.78
CA THR A 828 -89.40 -21.95 -23.37
C THR A 828 -88.55 -22.53 -24.51
N GLN A 829 -88.87 -22.18 -25.76
CA GLN A 829 -88.11 -22.57 -26.95
C GLN A 829 -86.96 -21.61 -27.29
N TRP A 830 -86.75 -20.55 -26.50
CA TRP A 830 -85.69 -19.58 -26.73
C TRP A 830 -84.48 -19.88 -25.84
N ASP A 831 -83.46 -20.51 -26.42
CA ASP A 831 -82.27 -20.96 -25.69
C ASP A 831 -81.29 -19.82 -25.34
N ASP A 832 -81.18 -18.80 -26.20
CA ASP A 832 -80.35 -17.61 -25.98
C ASP A 832 -81.19 -16.33 -25.92
N LEU A 833 -81.44 -15.84 -24.71
CA LEU A 833 -82.23 -14.63 -24.49
C LEU A 833 -81.51 -13.34 -24.91
N ASN A 834 -80.22 -13.40 -25.28
CA ASN A 834 -79.52 -12.24 -25.84
C ASN A 834 -79.76 -12.02 -27.34
N ARG A 835 -80.43 -12.98 -28.01
CA ARG A 835 -80.79 -12.90 -29.43
C ARG A 835 -82.31 -13.02 -29.59
N LEU A 836 -83.02 -11.96 -29.20
CA LEU A 836 -84.47 -11.92 -29.35
C LEU A 836 -84.86 -11.49 -30.78
N PRO A 837 -86.05 -11.90 -31.27
CA PRO A 837 -86.58 -11.41 -32.54
C PRO A 837 -86.76 -9.88 -32.55
N GLU A 838 -86.77 -9.30 -33.75
CA GLU A 838 -86.93 -7.86 -33.91
C GLU A 838 -88.24 -7.36 -33.27
N GLY A 839 -88.13 -6.28 -32.50
CA GLY A 839 -89.24 -5.73 -31.70
C GLY A 839 -89.36 -6.29 -30.28
N PHE A 840 -88.59 -7.31 -29.88
CA PHE A 840 -88.56 -7.81 -28.51
C PHE A 840 -87.37 -7.24 -27.75
N LEU A 841 -87.56 -6.86 -26.49
CA LEU A 841 -86.51 -6.20 -25.70
C LEU A 841 -86.13 -7.04 -24.49
N ARG A 842 -84.82 -7.23 -24.26
CA ARG A 842 -84.28 -7.82 -23.04
C ARG A 842 -83.74 -6.73 -22.13
N ALA A 843 -84.11 -6.80 -20.87
CA ALA A 843 -83.49 -6.03 -19.79
C ALA A 843 -83.23 -6.93 -18.58
N GLU A 844 -82.44 -6.44 -17.62
CA GLU A 844 -82.15 -7.19 -16.40
C GLU A 844 -83.26 -7.00 -15.36
N THR A 845 -83.95 -5.85 -15.39
CA THR A 845 -85.07 -5.55 -14.49
C THR A 845 -86.34 -5.10 -15.21
N PRO A 846 -87.53 -5.23 -14.59
CA PRO A 846 -88.79 -4.75 -15.16
C PRO A 846 -88.85 -3.24 -15.39
N GLU A 847 -88.13 -2.48 -14.57
CA GLU A 847 -88.01 -1.02 -14.68
C GLU A 847 -87.13 -0.63 -15.87
N GLN A 848 -86.04 -1.36 -16.09
CA GLN A 848 -85.20 -1.18 -17.28
C GLN A 848 -85.95 -1.55 -18.56
N ALA A 849 -86.71 -2.66 -18.56
CA ALA A 849 -87.53 -3.04 -19.71
C ALA A 849 -88.59 -1.97 -20.01
N ALA A 850 -89.26 -1.43 -18.99
CA ALA A 850 -90.21 -0.33 -19.15
C ALA A 850 -89.55 0.96 -19.64
N ALA A 851 -88.35 1.30 -19.15
CA ALA A 851 -87.60 2.46 -19.60
C ALA A 851 -87.13 2.32 -21.06
N GLN A 852 -86.72 1.13 -21.50
CA GLN A 852 -86.36 0.86 -22.90
C GLN A 852 -87.59 0.98 -23.82
N VAL A 853 -88.75 0.46 -23.40
CA VAL A 853 -90.03 0.67 -24.12
C VAL A 853 -90.36 2.18 -24.18
N ALA A 854 -90.18 2.92 -23.09
CA ALA A 854 -90.42 4.37 -23.05
C ALA A 854 -89.40 5.17 -23.88
N ALA A 855 -88.14 4.73 -23.98
CA ALA A 855 -87.08 5.38 -24.76
C ALA A 855 -87.23 5.21 -26.27
N LEU A 856 -88.15 4.33 -26.72
CA LEU A 856 -88.58 4.28 -28.12
C LEU A 856 -89.46 5.49 -28.51
N ALA A 857 -89.81 6.39 -27.56
CA ALA A 857 -90.43 7.69 -27.82
C ALA A 857 -89.37 8.83 -27.88
N PRO A 858 -89.50 9.82 -28.78
CA PRO A 858 -88.40 10.72 -29.12
C PRO A 858 -88.10 11.80 -28.05
N PRO A 859 -86.82 12.20 -27.81
CA PRO A 859 -86.46 13.05 -26.67
C PRO A 859 -85.99 14.47 -27.06
N HIS A 860 -86.52 15.51 -26.39
CA HIS A 860 -85.80 16.74 -25.98
C HIS A 860 -86.69 17.56 -25.01
N SER A 861 -86.40 17.54 -23.71
CA SER A 861 -86.85 18.56 -22.73
C SER A 861 -86.20 18.31 -21.37
N LEU A 862 -85.36 19.22 -20.88
CA LEU A 862 -85.02 19.29 -19.44
C LEU A 862 -86.08 20.16 -18.76
N SER A 863 -86.70 19.65 -17.70
CA SER A 863 -87.82 20.33 -17.04
C SER A 863 -87.32 21.15 -15.84
N PRO A 864 -87.46 22.49 -15.83
CA PRO A 864 -87.15 23.32 -14.67
C PRO A 864 -88.08 22.99 -13.49
N ARG A 865 -87.53 22.99 -12.27
CA ARG A 865 -88.26 22.74 -11.02
C ARG A 865 -88.26 23.95 -10.12
N LEU A 866 -89.44 24.51 -9.84
CA LEU A 866 -89.61 25.60 -8.87
C LEU A 866 -89.31 25.10 -7.45
N LEU A 867 -88.43 25.80 -6.74
CA LEU A 867 -88.03 25.50 -5.36
C LEU A 867 -88.75 26.38 -4.34
N GLY A 868 -89.17 27.58 -4.75
CA GLY A 868 -89.91 28.51 -3.90
C GLY A 868 -89.86 29.94 -4.44
N ALA A 869 -90.22 30.91 -3.60
CA ALA A 869 -90.08 32.33 -3.89
C ALA A 869 -89.42 33.05 -2.71
N LEU A 870 -88.63 34.08 -3.00
CA LEU A 870 -88.03 34.97 -2.01
C LEU A 870 -88.12 36.40 -2.54
N ASN A 871 -88.79 37.26 -1.78
CA ASN A 871 -89.09 38.65 -2.15
C ASN A 871 -89.67 38.72 -3.58
N ALA A 872 -89.12 39.56 -4.46
CA ALA A 872 -89.60 39.71 -5.83
C ALA A 872 -89.13 38.60 -6.80
N TYR A 873 -88.59 37.46 -6.32
CA TYR A 873 -87.97 36.42 -7.14
C TYR A 873 -88.55 35.02 -6.90
N ASN A 874 -88.60 34.21 -7.96
CA ASN A 874 -88.84 32.77 -7.93
C ASN A 874 -87.52 32.01 -7.98
N LEU A 875 -87.32 31.05 -7.08
CA LEU A 875 -86.14 30.19 -7.01
C LEU A 875 -86.39 28.93 -7.82
N VAL A 876 -85.55 28.64 -8.82
CA VAL A 876 -85.74 27.52 -9.76
C VAL A 876 -84.46 26.69 -9.85
N ALA A 877 -84.59 25.36 -9.81
CA ALA A 877 -83.53 24.42 -10.16
C ALA A 877 -83.67 24.00 -11.63
N LEU A 878 -82.58 24.13 -12.39
CA LEU A 878 -82.49 23.64 -13.76
C LEU A 878 -81.23 22.77 -13.87
N GLY A 879 -81.42 21.45 -13.89
CA GLY A 879 -80.32 20.50 -13.77
C GLY A 879 -79.56 20.70 -12.45
N ALA A 880 -78.26 21.00 -12.54
CA ALA A 880 -77.38 21.26 -11.40
C ALA A 880 -77.26 22.75 -11.02
N ARG A 881 -77.98 23.66 -11.69
CA ARG A 881 -77.91 25.12 -11.49
C ARG A 881 -79.09 25.63 -10.67
N PHE A 882 -78.86 26.67 -9.87
CA PHE A 882 -79.89 27.37 -9.11
C PHE A 882 -80.05 28.81 -9.62
N LEU A 883 -81.30 29.19 -9.90
CA LEU A 883 -81.66 30.44 -10.54
C LEU A 883 -82.65 31.22 -9.67
N GLY A 884 -82.45 32.53 -9.57
CA GLY A 884 -83.42 33.49 -9.05
C GLY A 884 -84.03 34.25 -10.21
N VAL A 885 -85.28 33.94 -10.55
CA VAL A 885 -86.02 34.55 -11.66
C VAL A 885 -86.90 35.67 -11.12
N PRO A 886 -86.70 36.95 -11.48
CA PRO A 886 -87.57 38.03 -11.04
C PRO A 886 -89.03 37.75 -11.46
N GLN A 887 -89.95 37.82 -10.52
CA GLN A 887 -91.38 37.60 -10.76
C GLN A 887 -91.96 38.63 -11.75
N SER A 888 -91.35 39.82 -11.84
CA SER A 888 -91.73 40.88 -12.76
C SER A 888 -91.46 40.55 -14.24
N LEU A 889 -90.64 39.54 -14.55
CA LEU A 889 -90.33 39.16 -15.94
C LEU A 889 -91.48 38.41 -16.65
N GLY A 890 -92.46 37.89 -15.90
CA GLY A 890 -93.49 37.02 -16.47
C GLY A 890 -92.94 35.64 -16.88
N PRO A 891 -93.54 34.96 -17.87
CA PRO A 891 -93.09 33.64 -18.33
C PRO A 891 -91.70 33.73 -18.97
N VAL A 892 -90.75 32.91 -18.48
CA VAL A 892 -89.36 32.88 -18.97
C VAL A 892 -89.04 31.47 -19.47
N ASP A 893 -88.45 31.37 -20.67
CA ASP A 893 -87.90 30.11 -21.18
C ASP A 893 -86.50 29.89 -20.62
N LEU A 894 -86.40 28.92 -19.71
CA LEU A 894 -85.13 28.57 -19.04
C LEU A 894 -84.34 27.50 -19.79
N ASN A 895 -84.84 26.95 -20.91
CA ASN A 895 -84.13 25.98 -21.73
C ASN A 895 -83.33 26.62 -22.87
N GLN A 896 -83.31 27.95 -22.96
CA GLN A 896 -82.49 28.66 -23.93
C GLN A 896 -81.00 28.60 -23.58
N ALA A 897 -80.15 28.72 -24.61
CA ALA A 897 -78.72 28.46 -24.51
C ALA A 897 -77.92 29.50 -23.70
N ASP A 898 -78.43 30.74 -23.61
CA ASP A 898 -77.75 31.85 -22.93
C ASP A 898 -78.66 32.46 -21.85
N LEU A 899 -78.46 32.00 -20.61
CA LEU A 899 -79.26 32.44 -19.45
C LEU A 899 -78.79 33.80 -18.90
N ASP A 900 -77.54 34.19 -19.13
CA ASP A 900 -76.98 35.46 -18.64
C ASP A 900 -77.56 36.67 -19.38
N ALA A 901 -78.15 36.45 -20.56
CA ALA A 901 -78.85 37.48 -21.32
C ALA A 901 -80.22 37.88 -20.73
N ILE A 902 -80.75 37.15 -19.73
CA ILE A 902 -82.05 37.43 -19.13
C ILE A 902 -81.92 38.53 -18.08
N PRO A 903 -82.53 39.72 -18.27
CA PRO A 903 -82.31 40.86 -17.38
C PRO A 903 -82.74 40.58 -15.94
N GLY A 904 -81.82 40.77 -14.99
CA GLY A 904 -82.09 40.59 -13.57
C GLY A 904 -82.14 39.12 -13.12
N LEU A 905 -81.88 38.14 -13.99
CA LEU A 905 -81.75 36.75 -13.59
C LEU A 905 -80.50 36.58 -12.71
N LEU A 906 -80.67 35.97 -11.54
CA LEU A 906 -79.57 35.69 -10.62
C LEU A 906 -79.18 34.21 -10.73
N GLN A 907 -77.89 33.91 -10.81
CA GLN A 907 -77.39 32.55 -10.86
C GLN A 907 -76.46 32.28 -9.68
N GLY A 908 -76.47 31.05 -9.17
CA GLY A 908 -75.56 30.64 -8.10
C GLY A 908 -75.33 29.14 -8.08
N GLU A 909 -74.19 28.75 -7.53
CA GLU A 909 -73.81 27.33 -7.38
C GLU A 909 -74.62 26.60 -6.30
N SER A 910 -75.43 27.33 -5.52
CA SER A 910 -76.36 26.78 -4.53
C SER A 910 -77.58 27.67 -4.34
N GLU A 911 -78.69 27.10 -3.86
CA GLU A 911 -79.90 27.84 -3.50
C GLU A 911 -79.61 28.97 -2.49
N GLN A 912 -78.72 28.72 -1.52
CA GLN A 912 -78.37 29.69 -0.49
C GLN A 912 -77.63 30.91 -1.06
N ALA A 913 -76.74 30.70 -2.04
CA ALA A 913 -76.02 31.79 -2.70
C ALA A 913 -76.97 32.72 -3.46
N VAL A 914 -77.94 32.15 -4.18
CA VAL A 914 -78.98 32.94 -4.88
C VAL A 914 -79.85 33.71 -3.88
N LYS A 915 -80.24 33.09 -2.77
CA LYS A 915 -81.00 33.77 -1.71
C LYS A 915 -80.25 34.95 -1.11
N GLN A 916 -78.95 34.82 -0.86
CA GLN A 916 -78.15 35.94 -0.35
C GLN A 916 -77.99 37.07 -1.37
N ALA A 917 -77.84 36.74 -2.65
CA ALA A 917 -77.80 37.75 -3.71
C ALA A 917 -79.10 38.56 -3.79
N ILE A 918 -80.25 37.91 -3.64
CA ILE A 918 -81.57 38.58 -3.60
C ILE A 918 -81.65 39.52 -2.38
N LEU A 919 -81.29 39.04 -1.18
CA LEU A 919 -81.35 39.85 0.04
C LEU A 919 -80.39 41.06 0.01
N ALA A 920 -79.23 40.92 -0.63
CA ALA A 920 -78.27 42.01 -0.79
C ALA A 920 -78.81 43.13 -1.71
N LEU A 921 -79.54 42.77 -2.77
CA LEU A 921 -80.18 43.73 -3.67
C LEU A 921 -81.31 44.51 -2.98
N ASP A 922 -82.08 43.85 -2.12
CA ASP A 922 -83.15 44.51 -1.36
C ASP A 922 -82.60 45.46 -0.29
N ALA A 923 -81.48 45.11 0.35
CA ALA A 923 -80.80 46.00 1.31
C ALA A 923 -80.23 47.26 0.63
N ALA A 924 -79.73 47.14 -0.60
CA ALA A 924 -79.25 48.27 -1.40
C ALA A 924 -80.38 49.15 -1.98
N SER A 925 -81.61 48.64 -2.01
CA SER A 925 -82.80 49.37 -2.49
C SER A 925 -83.52 50.14 -1.37
N ALA A 926 -83.15 49.90 -0.11
CA ALA A 926 -83.73 50.52 1.10
C ALA A 926 -82.83 51.59 1.76
N SER A 927 -81.62 51.81 1.21
CA SER A 927 -80.70 52.92 1.51
C SER A 927 -80.69 53.93 0.38
#